data_AF-A0A2V8K266-F1
#
_entry.id   AF-A0A2V8K266-F1
#
_cell.length_a   1.000
_cell.length_b   1.000
_cell.length_c   1.000
_cell.angle_alpha   90.00
_cell.angle_beta   90.00
_cell.angle_gamma   90.00
#
_symmetry.space_group_name_H-M   'P 1'
#
loop_
_entity.id
_entity.type
_entity.pdbx_description
1 polymer ?
#
loop_
_entity_poly.entity_id
_entity_poly.type
_entity_poly.pdbx_seq_one_letter_code
_entity_poly.pdbx_strand_id
1 'polypeptide(L)'
;MGVCMRTLCAIAIVTSAALLGAQSRPQMIEWTHTGSMRSQTKYSAAADITPSNVDRLQLVWQWRPKELALSDQTQPGNFQVTPLMIDNVLYLSTPFNRVIALNAETGEELWSFDPKAYLDGPGINLYYQHRGLALWRDGNESRIFMNSHDRLFSVDTRTGELVSRFGQGGYALLREGLRNHDKKIEMRQSSPPVIYKNLVIVGSSIPDRLQYKNDPPGTIQAFDARTGKRVWVFYTIPQRGEFGSETWENDSWAMTGHANVWGPMTLDETRGLLYAPTSTPSSDYYGARRPGANLFAETLLCLDAATGNRKWHFQAVHHGLWDYDFPAAPNLVTIRVGGRRIDAVAQVSKQGFTYVFDRLTGRPVWPIEERPVDTSTDVPGERPWPTQPFPTKPPAFAPQGVTLDDANDLTPEIHALAVEHMKKFRLGPIFTPPSLRGTLMRPSNTGGANWGGAAFDPETGLLYVKSSNYVYINQVCKNDGSDPRIDAEYHNYCTGIVETPTSPLGAIPITKPPYAELVAIDLNKGEIAWRVPFGEGNPAIRRHPLLKGITLPARLGTPGNAGSIVTKGGLVFVGSGDPYLYAFDKLTGREVSRVPTPFPVSATPMTYRTKSGRQFVVVATGSGPDAALVGFALRSQ
;
A
#
# COMPACT_ATOMS: atom_id res chain seq x y z
N MET A 1 49.48 64.72 -53.02
CA MET A 1 49.60 63.61 -53.99
C MET A 1 48.63 62.51 -53.57
N GLY A 2 47.65 62.18 -54.44
CA GLY A 2 46.86 60.94 -54.45
C GLY A 2 45.87 60.72 -53.28
N VAL A 3 44.70 60.06 -53.40
CA VAL A 3 43.98 59.33 -54.46
C VAL A 3 42.53 59.07 -53.91
N CYS A 4 41.53 59.16 -54.80
CA CYS A 4 40.21 58.46 -54.92
C CYS A 4 39.12 58.27 -53.84
N MET A 5 37.89 58.31 -54.40
CA MET A 5 36.67 57.48 -54.19
C MET A 5 35.71 57.85 -53.04
N ARG A 6 34.50 58.37 -53.33
CA ARG A 6 33.24 57.75 -53.85
C ARG A 6 32.36 57.13 -52.73
N THR A 7 31.29 57.85 -52.42
CA THR A 7 29.87 57.45 -52.28
C THR A 7 29.51 56.21 -51.45
N LEU A 8 28.63 56.36 -50.45
CA LEU A 8 27.30 55.71 -50.40
C LEU A 8 26.51 56.14 -49.15
N CYS A 9 25.29 56.66 -49.34
CA CYS A 9 24.27 56.79 -48.31
C CYS A 9 23.75 55.40 -47.93
N ALA A 10 23.78 55.06 -46.64
CA ALA A 10 23.13 53.87 -46.11
C ALA A 10 21.84 54.27 -45.37
N ILE A 11 20.71 53.82 -45.91
CA ILE A 11 19.39 53.87 -45.29
C ILE A 11 19.37 52.85 -44.15
N ALA A 12 19.12 53.30 -42.92
CA ALA A 12 18.93 52.43 -41.77
C ALA A 12 17.52 51.83 -41.80
N ILE A 13 17.42 50.55 -42.18
CA ILE A 13 16.21 49.75 -41.98
C ILE A 13 16.26 49.19 -40.56
N VAL A 14 15.42 49.71 -39.67
CA VAL A 14 15.18 49.13 -38.34
C VAL A 14 14.28 47.90 -38.52
N THR A 15 14.88 46.71 -38.56
CA THR A 15 14.16 45.45 -38.44
C THR A 15 13.83 45.19 -36.97
N SER A 16 12.60 45.51 -36.57
CA SER A 16 12.02 45.02 -35.32
C SER A 16 11.82 43.51 -35.43
N ALA A 17 12.83 42.72 -35.06
CA ALA A 17 12.67 41.30 -34.84
C ALA A 17 11.81 41.11 -33.58
N ALA A 18 10.52 40.87 -33.76
CA ALA A 18 9.67 40.33 -32.73
C ALA A 18 10.23 38.96 -32.33
N LEU A 19 10.98 38.92 -31.24
CA LEU A 19 11.25 37.71 -30.48
C LEU A 19 9.92 37.23 -29.90
N LEU A 20 9.14 36.54 -30.73
CA LEU A 20 8.14 35.58 -30.26
C LEU A 20 8.94 34.53 -29.49
N GLY A 21 9.09 34.77 -28.19
CA GLY A 21 9.55 33.74 -27.27
C GLY A 21 8.65 32.55 -27.49
N ALA A 22 9.21 31.47 -28.04
CA ALA A 22 8.53 30.18 -28.04
C ALA A 22 8.24 29.89 -26.56
N GLN A 23 7.01 30.14 -26.11
CA GLN A 23 6.52 29.61 -24.85
C GLN A 23 6.72 28.10 -24.98
N SER A 24 7.72 27.58 -24.27
CA SER A 24 7.92 26.15 -24.14
C SER A 24 6.58 25.59 -23.67
N ARG A 25 5.89 24.82 -24.52
CA ARG A 25 4.65 24.16 -24.11
C ARG A 25 4.94 23.42 -22.80
N PRO A 26 4.08 23.54 -21.78
CA PRO A 26 4.33 22.86 -20.51
C PRO A 26 4.54 21.37 -20.79
N GLN A 27 5.71 20.84 -20.40
CA GLN A 27 6.05 19.45 -20.64
C GLN A 27 5.07 18.55 -19.87
N MET A 28 4.53 17.52 -20.52
CA MET A 28 3.70 16.52 -19.83
C MET A 28 4.45 15.93 -18.63
N ILE A 29 3.74 15.69 -17.53
CA ILE A 29 4.27 14.97 -16.37
C ILE A 29 3.43 13.73 -16.22
N GLU A 30 4.02 12.59 -16.61
CA GLU A 30 3.39 11.28 -16.57
C GLU A 30 3.40 10.66 -15.17
N TRP A 31 2.54 9.67 -14.97
CA TRP A 31 2.52 8.82 -13.78
C TRP A 31 2.53 7.36 -14.24
N THR A 32 3.73 6.84 -14.51
CA THR A 32 3.89 5.59 -15.26
C THR A 32 3.85 4.33 -14.39
N HIS A 33 3.81 4.49 -13.06
CA HIS A 33 3.77 3.41 -12.08
C HIS A 33 2.84 3.80 -10.95
N THR A 34 2.23 2.82 -10.25
CA THR A 34 1.27 3.11 -9.17
C THR A 34 1.84 4.03 -8.08
N GLY A 35 3.12 3.90 -7.70
CA GLY A 35 3.79 4.85 -6.80
C GLY A 35 4.63 5.92 -7.50
N SER A 36 4.14 6.46 -8.62
CA SER A 36 4.77 7.46 -9.50
C SER A 36 5.93 6.95 -10.34
N MET A 37 6.87 6.25 -9.71
CA MET A 37 8.08 5.72 -10.32
C MET A 37 8.35 4.30 -9.83
N ARG A 38 9.29 3.58 -10.45
CA ARG A 38 9.73 2.25 -10.01
C ARG A 38 10.33 2.24 -8.60
N SER A 39 10.86 3.38 -8.16
CA SER A 39 11.33 3.64 -6.80
C SER A 39 10.20 3.82 -5.78
N GLN A 40 8.94 3.85 -6.21
CA GLN A 40 7.73 3.97 -5.38
C GLN A 40 7.75 5.21 -4.47
N THR A 41 8.44 6.30 -4.85
CA THR A 41 8.58 7.50 -4.03
C THR A 41 7.28 8.28 -3.86
N LYS A 42 6.29 8.10 -4.76
CA LYS A 42 5.02 8.86 -4.76
C LYS A 42 5.25 10.38 -4.77
N TYR A 43 6.38 10.78 -5.35
CA TYR A 43 6.75 12.18 -5.57
C TYR A 43 6.40 12.59 -7.00
N SER A 44 5.79 13.76 -7.16
CA SER A 44 5.63 14.39 -8.48
C SER A 44 6.43 15.67 -8.59
N ALA A 45 7.10 15.85 -9.73
CA ALA A 45 7.75 17.10 -10.10
C ALA A 45 6.76 18.22 -10.48
N ALA A 46 5.46 17.92 -10.57
CA ALA A 46 4.44 18.90 -10.86
C ALA A 46 4.31 19.94 -9.73
N ALA A 47 4.23 21.21 -10.11
CA ALA A 47 4.28 22.35 -9.19
C ALA A 47 3.29 23.46 -9.56
N ASP A 48 2.29 23.17 -10.39
CA ASP A 48 1.28 24.16 -10.79
C ASP A 48 0.29 24.40 -9.63
N ILE A 49 0.04 23.36 -8.82
CA ILE A 49 -0.73 23.42 -7.58
C ILE A 49 0.22 23.58 -6.38
N THR A 50 0.02 24.63 -5.59
CA THR A 50 0.89 25.08 -4.50
C THR A 50 0.05 25.55 -3.29
N PRO A 51 0.67 25.79 -2.11
CA PRO A 51 -0.07 26.31 -0.96
C PRO A 51 -0.83 27.62 -1.22
N SER A 52 -0.44 28.44 -2.20
CA SER A 52 -1.08 29.72 -2.50
C SER A 52 -2.31 29.62 -3.41
N ASN A 53 -2.58 28.44 -3.98
CA ASN A 53 -3.67 28.27 -4.94
C ASN A 53 -4.50 26.99 -4.78
N VAL A 54 -4.12 26.08 -3.89
CA VAL A 54 -4.78 24.77 -3.70
C VAL A 54 -6.23 24.88 -3.19
N ASP A 55 -6.58 26.00 -2.56
CA ASP A 55 -7.94 26.37 -2.18
C ASP A 55 -8.88 26.56 -3.39
N ARG A 56 -8.31 26.73 -4.59
CA ARG A 56 -9.06 26.85 -5.86
C ARG A 56 -9.22 25.53 -6.62
N LEU A 57 -8.82 24.40 -6.03
CA LEU A 57 -9.04 23.07 -6.63
C LEU A 57 -10.53 22.75 -6.73
N GLN A 58 -10.94 22.18 -7.86
CA GLN A 58 -12.32 21.78 -8.10
C GLN A 58 -12.40 20.44 -8.78
N LEU A 59 -13.47 19.69 -8.49
CA LEU A 59 -13.85 18.49 -9.22
C LEU A 59 -14.16 18.89 -10.67
N VAL A 60 -13.37 18.41 -11.63
CA VAL A 60 -13.51 18.74 -13.06
C VAL A 60 -14.05 17.58 -13.89
N TRP A 61 -13.91 16.34 -13.42
CA TRP A 61 -14.55 15.17 -14.00
C TRP A 61 -14.68 14.04 -12.96
N GLN A 62 -15.60 13.12 -13.22
CA GLN A 62 -15.83 11.91 -12.42
C GLN A 62 -16.17 10.74 -13.35
N TRP A 63 -15.57 9.57 -13.08
CA TRP A 63 -15.88 8.31 -13.74
C TRP A 63 -16.34 7.27 -12.70
N ARG A 64 -17.23 6.35 -13.08
CA ARG A 64 -17.73 5.28 -12.19
C ARG A 64 -17.64 3.91 -12.88
N PRO A 65 -17.17 2.85 -12.19
CA PRO A 65 -17.10 1.51 -12.75
C PRO A 65 -18.47 0.86 -12.94
N LYS A 66 -19.48 1.30 -12.16
CA LYS A 66 -20.87 0.80 -12.18
C LYS A 66 -20.96 -0.71 -11.89
N GLU A 67 -20.13 -1.20 -10.97
CA GLU A 67 -20.10 -2.60 -10.56
C GLU A 67 -21.04 -2.85 -9.38
N LEU A 68 -21.87 -3.88 -9.48
CA LEU A 68 -22.85 -4.26 -8.47
C LEU A 68 -22.54 -5.65 -7.92
N ALA A 69 -22.96 -5.90 -6.67
CA ALA A 69 -22.89 -7.24 -6.09
C ALA A 69 -23.67 -8.24 -6.95
N LEU A 70 -23.06 -9.38 -7.23
CA LEU A 70 -23.68 -10.47 -8.01
C LEU A 70 -24.21 -11.58 -7.10
N SER A 71 -23.61 -11.74 -5.92
CA SER A 71 -24.08 -12.62 -4.84
C SER A 71 -23.40 -12.23 -3.52
N ASP A 72 -23.79 -12.84 -2.40
CA ASP A 72 -23.12 -12.65 -1.10
C ASP A 72 -21.63 -13.04 -1.14
N GLN A 73 -21.24 -13.93 -2.06
CA GLN A 73 -19.86 -14.39 -2.21
C GLN A 73 -19.10 -13.64 -3.32
N THR A 74 -19.78 -12.79 -4.09
CA THR A 74 -19.21 -12.08 -5.24
C THR A 74 -19.61 -10.61 -5.19
N GLN A 75 -18.83 -9.85 -4.42
CA GLN A 75 -19.10 -8.45 -4.17
C GLN A 75 -17.92 -7.56 -4.62
N PRO A 76 -18.18 -6.43 -5.29
CA PRO A 76 -17.16 -5.42 -5.56
C PRO A 76 -16.81 -4.70 -4.25
N GLY A 77 -15.53 -4.76 -3.88
CA GLY A 77 -15.00 -4.15 -2.65
C GLY A 77 -14.60 -2.69 -2.83
N ASN A 78 -13.66 -2.26 -1.99
CA ASN A 78 -13.08 -0.92 -2.03
C ASN A 78 -12.40 -0.62 -3.37
N PHE A 79 -12.64 0.56 -3.91
CA PHE A 79 -12.01 0.99 -5.16
C PHE A 79 -10.60 1.55 -4.91
N GLN A 80 -9.63 0.67 -4.78
CA GLN A 80 -8.27 0.97 -4.29
C GLN A 80 -7.26 1.36 -5.38
N VAL A 81 -7.72 1.73 -6.58
CA VAL A 81 -6.83 1.93 -7.72
C VAL A 81 -6.04 3.23 -7.64
N THR A 82 -4.75 3.15 -7.92
CA THR A 82 -3.96 4.31 -8.37
C THR A 82 -3.68 4.15 -9.87
N PRO A 83 -4.31 4.95 -10.75
CA PRO A 83 -4.14 4.82 -12.20
C PRO A 83 -2.71 5.08 -12.68
N LEU A 84 -2.42 4.65 -13.91
CA LEU A 84 -1.26 5.10 -14.67
C LEU A 84 -1.70 6.22 -15.62
N MET A 85 -0.97 7.33 -15.71
CA MET A 85 -1.16 8.34 -16.76
C MET A 85 0.01 8.28 -17.73
N ILE A 86 -0.27 7.84 -18.96
CA ILE A 86 0.72 7.64 -20.01
C ILE A 86 0.15 8.17 -21.32
N ASP A 87 0.91 8.98 -22.06
CA ASP A 87 0.51 9.57 -23.34
C ASP A 87 -0.90 10.19 -23.32
N ASN A 88 -1.24 10.90 -22.24
CA ASN A 88 -2.54 11.55 -22.03
C ASN A 88 -3.74 10.60 -21.88
N VAL A 89 -3.49 9.33 -21.56
CA VAL A 89 -4.50 8.30 -21.26
C VAL A 89 -4.30 7.80 -19.83
N LEU A 90 -5.39 7.65 -19.09
CA LEU A 90 -5.41 6.96 -17.79
C LEU A 90 -5.73 5.49 -17.99
N TYR A 91 -4.89 4.61 -17.47
CA TYR A 91 -5.16 3.17 -17.38
C TYR A 91 -5.39 2.78 -15.94
N LEU A 92 -6.49 2.07 -15.65
CA LEU A 92 -6.85 1.67 -14.29
C LEU A 92 -7.51 0.28 -14.23
N SER A 93 -7.39 -0.36 -13.07
CA SER A 93 -8.14 -1.57 -12.71
C SER A 93 -9.39 -1.23 -11.88
N THR A 94 -10.48 -1.97 -12.03
CA THR A 94 -11.70 -1.85 -11.20
C THR A 94 -11.74 -2.88 -10.06
N PRO A 95 -12.70 -2.79 -9.11
CA PRO A 95 -12.90 -3.84 -8.10
C PRO A 95 -13.02 -5.24 -8.71
N PHE A 96 -13.89 -5.47 -9.71
CA PHE A 96 -14.00 -6.75 -10.43
C PHE A 96 -12.86 -7.04 -11.43
N ASN A 97 -11.72 -6.38 -11.27
CA ASN A 97 -10.51 -6.59 -12.07
C ASN A 97 -10.74 -6.33 -13.57
N ARG A 98 -11.54 -5.33 -13.96
CA ARG A 98 -11.57 -4.86 -15.36
C ARG A 98 -10.41 -3.91 -15.61
N VAL A 99 -9.91 -3.84 -16.84
CA VAL A 99 -8.95 -2.81 -17.29
C VAL A 99 -9.72 -1.74 -18.05
N ILE A 100 -9.54 -0.48 -17.67
CA ILE A 100 -10.22 0.66 -18.28
C ILE A 100 -9.17 1.65 -18.79
N ALA A 101 -9.39 2.21 -19.98
CA ALA A 101 -8.67 3.38 -20.47
C ALA A 101 -9.59 4.61 -20.49
N LEU A 102 -9.15 5.71 -19.90
CA LEU A 102 -9.87 6.99 -19.89
C LEU A 102 -9.04 8.09 -20.53
N ASN A 103 -9.70 9.07 -21.14
CA ASN A 103 -9.07 10.34 -21.49
C ASN A 103 -8.64 11.07 -20.20
N ALA A 104 -7.35 11.40 -20.08
CA ALA A 104 -6.81 12.01 -18.87
C ALA A 104 -7.33 13.43 -18.57
N GLU A 105 -7.93 14.14 -19.54
CA GLU A 105 -8.47 15.48 -19.32
C GLU A 105 -9.96 15.49 -18.99
N THR A 106 -10.72 14.56 -19.57
CA THR A 106 -12.20 14.55 -19.49
C THR A 106 -12.76 13.41 -18.63
N GLY A 107 -11.98 12.36 -18.35
CA GLY A 107 -12.47 11.16 -17.68
C GLY A 107 -13.37 10.28 -18.56
N GLU A 108 -13.49 10.58 -19.85
CA GLU A 108 -14.26 9.79 -20.81
C GLU A 108 -13.63 8.42 -21.04
N GLU A 109 -14.43 7.35 -21.01
CA GLU A 109 -13.97 5.99 -21.29
C GLU A 109 -13.66 5.81 -22.78
N LEU A 110 -12.42 5.41 -23.07
CA LEU A 110 -11.93 5.15 -24.42
C LEU A 110 -12.18 3.69 -24.80
N TRP A 111 -11.89 2.77 -23.88
CA TRP A 111 -12.14 1.33 -24.03
C TRP A 111 -12.11 0.64 -22.66
N SER A 112 -12.68 -0.56 -22.58
CA SER A 112 -12.55 -1.45 -21.43
C SER A 112 -12.37 -2.92 -21.81
N PHE A 113 -11.66 -3.65 -20.97
CA PHE A 113 -11.47 -5.10 -21.02
C PHE A 113 -11.97 -5.72 -19.71
N ASP A 114 -12.76 -6.80 -19.83
CA ASP A 114 -13.31 -7.52 -18.68
C ASP A 114 -12.86 -9.00 -18.70
N PRO A 115 -12.00 -9.44 -17.75
CA PRO A 115 -11.58 -10.83 -17.63
C PRO A 115 -12.65 -11.74 -17.01
N LYS A 116 -13.78 -11.16 -16.58
CA LYS A 116 -14.89 -11.82 -15.87
C LYS A 116 -14.43 -12.53 -14.60
N ALA A 117 -13.54 -11.88 -13.84
CA ALA A 117 -12.93 -12.44 -12.65
C ALA A 117 -13.97 -12.93 -11.64
N TYR A 118 -15.12 -12.25 -11.56
CA TYR A 118 -16.26 -12.58 -10.71
C TYR A 118 -16.89 -13.97 -10.98
N LEU A 119 -16.59 -14.62 -12.12
CA LEU A 119 -16.99 -15.99 -12.43
C LEU A 119 -16.05 -17.05 -11.84
N ASP A 120 -14.90 -16.65 -11.31
CA ASP A 120 -13.86 -17.55 -10.81
C ASP A 120 -14.05 -17.95 -9.33
N GLY A 121 -15.09 -17.40 -8.67
CA GLY A 121 -15.42 -17.66 -7.28
C GLY A 121 -15.35 -16.39 -6.41
N PRO A 122 -15.26 -16.52 -5.07
CA PRO A 122 -15.15 -15.36 -4.19
C PRO A 122 -13.79 -14.66 -4.29
N GLY A 123 -13.79 -13.33 -4.21
CA GLY A 123 -12.59 -12.50 -4.07
C GLY A 123 -11.97 -12.58 -2.66
N ILE A 124 -10.88 -11.84 -2.42
CA ILE A 124 -10.15 -11.82 -1.14
C ILE A 124 -11.11 -11.46 -0.02
N ASN A 125 -11.20 -12.33 1.00
CA ASN A 125 -12.15 -12.16 2.11
C ASN A 125 -13.59 -11.86 1.66
N LEU A 126 -14.04 -12.49 0.55
CA LEU A 126 -15.36 -12.35 -0.09
C LEU A 126 -15.55 -11.10 -0.96
N TYR A 127 -14.53 -10.23 -1.06
CA TYR A 127 -14.59 -9.00 -1.85
C TYR A 127 -13.56 -8.96 -2.97
N TYR A 128 -13.93 -8.33 -4.06
CA TYR A 128 -13.06 -8.05 -5.20
C TYR A 128 -12.41 -6.68 -5.07
N GLN A 129 -11.10 -6.60 -5.21
CA GLN A 129 -10.33 -5.37 -5.12
C GLN A 129 -9.03 -5.49 -5.93
N HIS A 130 -8.62 -4.41 -6.57
CA HIS A 130 -7.35 -4.34 -7.31
C HIS A 130 -6.74 -2.94 -7.25
N ARG A 131 -5.42 -2.86 -7.12
CA ARG A 131 -4.71 -1.60 -6.78
C ARG A 131 -4.06 -0.88 -7.95
N GLY A 132 -3.94 -1.49 -9.11
CA GLY A 132 -3.37 -0.82 -10.28
C GLY A 132 -2.98 -1.76 -11.40
N LEU A 133 -2.09 -1.31 -12.27
CA LEU A 133 -1.67 -2.02 -13.47
C LEU A 133 -0.17 -1.87 -13.69
N ALA A 134 0.39 -2.62 -14.63
CA ALA A 134 1.78 -2.48 -15.04
C ALA A 134 1.91 -2.24 -16.55
N LEU A 135 2.73 -1.26 -16.95
CA LEU A 135 3.02 -0.94 -18.35
C LEU A 135 4.31 -1.61 -18.81
N TRP A 136 4.25 -2.31 -19.94
CA TRP A 136 5.43 -2.76 -20.68
C TRP A 136 5.45 -2.16 -22.08
N ARG A 137 6.64 -1.76 -22.53
CA ARG A 137 6.87 -1.22 -23.87
C ARG A 137 8.09 -1.88 -24.50
N ASP A 138 7.98 -2.12 -25.79
CA ASP A 138 9.11 -2.52 -26.63
C ASP A 138 8.91 -2.04 -28.07
N GLY A 139 9.76 -1.11 -28.50
CA GLY A 139 9.57 -0.41 -29.77
C GLY A 139 8.19 0.25 -29.84
N ASN A 140 7.37 -0.17 -30.80
CA ASN A 140 6.01 0.33 -31.00
C ASN A 140 4.94 -0.47 -30.23
N GLU A 141 5.31 -1.59 -29.59
CA GLU A 141 4.38 -2.36 -28.77
C GLU A 141 4.24 -1.72 -27.39
N SER A 142 3.00 -1.61 -26.93
CA SER A 142 2.67 -1.08 -25.61
C SER A 142 1.53 -1.90 -25.02
N ARG A 143 1.78 -2.50 -23.85
CA ARG A 143 0.89 -3.47 -23.22
C ARG A 143 0.66 -3.12 -21.76
N ILE A 144 -0.57 -3.33 -21.32
CA ILE A 144 -0.95 -3.36 -19.91
C ILE A 144 -0.96 -4.81 -19.42
N PHE A 145 -0.34 -5.03 -18.27
CA PHE A 145 -0.43 -6.28 -17.51
C PHE A 145 -1.29 -6.14 -16.27
N MET A 146 -2.12 -7.14 -16.03
CA MET A 146 -2.97 -7.25 -14.84
C MET A 146 -3.06 -8.71 -14.39
N ASN A 147 -2.70 -8.96 -13.14
CA ASN A 147 -2.94 -10.22 -12.45
C ASN A 147 -4.35 -10.21 -11.85
N SER A 148 -5.07 -11.31 -12.00
CA SER A 148 -6.43 -11.47 -11.47
C SER A 148 -6.69 -12.95 -11.21
N HIS A 149 -7.00 -13.30 -9.96
CA HIS A 149 -7.08 -14.69 -9.50
C HIS A 149 -5.84 -15.50 -9.91
N ASP A 150 -6.03 -16.59 -10.64
CA ASP A 150 -4.97 -17.49 -11.09
C ASP A 150 -4.41 -17.12 -12.47
N ARG A 151 -4.66 -15.90 -12.97
CA ARG A 151 -4.27 -15.47 -14.33
C ARG A 151 -3.48 -14.16 -14.33
N LEU A 152 -2.52 -14.06 -15.25
CA LEU A 152 -1.85 -12.82 -15.65
C LEU A 152 -2.26 -12.49 -17.08
N PHE A 153 -2.96 -11.38 -17.29
CA PHE A 153 -3.45 -10.93 -18.59
C PHE A 153 -2.50 -9.92 -19.24
N SER A 154 -2.43 -9.95 -20.57
CA SER A 154 -1.73 -8.98 -21.41
C SER A 154 -2.72 -8.28 -22.34
N VAL A 155 -2.90 -6.97 -22.20
CA VAL A 155 -3.86 -6.17 -22.97
C VAL A 155 -3.11 -5.13 -23.80
N ASP A 156 -3.46 -4.99 -25.08
CA ASP A 156 -2.90 -3.94 -25.94
C ASP A 156 -3.43 -2.56 -25.54
N THR A 157 -2.53 -1.59 -25.32
CA THR A 157 -2.92 -0.27 -24.81
C THR A 157 -3.75 0.56 -25.80
N ARG A 158 -3.68 0.24 -27.10
CA ARG A 158 -4.36 0.98 -28.17
C ARG A 158 -5.78 0.46 -28.41
N THR A 159 -5.96 -0.86 -28.38
CA THR A 159 -7.24 -1.49 -28.74
C THR A 159 -8.04 -1.94 -27.53
N GLY A 160 -7.39 -2.19 -26.38
CA GLY A 160 -8.03 -2.83 -25.24
C GLY A 160 -8.24 -4.34 -25.42
N GLU A 161 -7.72 -4.93 -26.49
CA GLU A 161 -7.84 -6.36 -26.77
C GLU A 161 -6.72 -7.17 -26.11
N LEU A 162 -6.99 -8.44 -25.85
CA LEU A 162 -5.95 -9.37 -25.40
C LEU A 162 -4.89 -9.57 -26.47
N VAL A 163 -3.63 -9.59 -26.04
CA VAL A 163 -2.51 -9.92 -26.92
C VAL A 163 -2.45 -11.44 -27.07
N SER A 164 -3.11 -11.98 -28.10
CA SER A 164 -3.32 -13.43 -28.31
C SER A 164 -2.06 -14.29 -28.26
N ARG A 165 -0.89 -13.75 -28.65
CA ARG A 165 0.42 -14.44 -28.59
C ARG A 165 1.01 -14.59 -27.19
N PHE A 166 0.40 -13.99 -26.17
CA PHE A 166 0.86 -14.08 -24.78
C PHE A 166 0.20 -15.28 -24.08
N GLY A 167 1.00 -16.24 -23.63
CA GLY A 167 0.55 -17.41 -22.90
C GLY A 167 -0.53 -18.20 -23.66
N GLN A 168 -1.61 -18.51 -22.96
CA GLN A 168 -2.77 -19.24 -23.45
C GLN A 168 -3.81 -18.28 -24.04
N GLY A 169 -3.51 -17.68 -25.20
CA GLY A 169 -4.47 -16.82 -25.91
C GLY A 169 -4.71 -15.45 -25.27
N GLY A 170 -3.72 -14.90 -24.57
CA GLY A 170 -3.79 -13.58 -23.93
C GLY A 170 -3.50 -13.57 -22.42
N TYR A 171 -3.36 -14.74 -21.79
CA TYR A 171 -3.03 -14.83 -20.37
C TYR A 171 -2.10 -16.01 -20.02
N ALA A 172 -1.37 -15.89 -18.92
CA ALA A 172 -0.59 -16.98 -18.33
C ALA A 172 -1.26 -17.47 -17.03
N LEU A 173 -1.19 -18.78 -16.74
CA LEU A 173 -1.68 -19.35 -15.48
C LEU A 173 -0.63 -19.17 -14.38
N LEU A 174 -1.04 -18.58 -13.26
CA LEU A 174 -0.19 -18.32 -12.10
C LEU A 174 0.03 -19.56 -11.23
N ARG A 175 -0.89 -20.52 -11.24
CA ARG A 175 -0.84 -21.74 -10.40
C ARG A 175 -0.14 -22.94 -11.04
N GLU A 176 -0.01 -22.96 -12.35
CA GLU A 176 0.47 -24.13 -13.10
C GLU A 176 1.88 -24.51 -12.63
N GLY A 177 2.11 -25.77 -12.27
CA GLY A 177 3.42 -26.28 -11.83
C GLY A 177 3.93 -25.74 -10.49
N LEU A 178 3.08 -25.11 -9.67
CA LEU A 178 3.45 -24.69 -8.32
C LEU A 178 3.12 -25.76 -7.27
N ARG A 179 3.90 -25.78 -6.18
CA ARG A 179 3.74 -26.69 -5.02
C ARG A 179 2.41 -26.42 -4.32
N ASN A 180 1.57 -27.43 -4.12
CA ASN A 180 0.31 -27.36 -3.34
C ASN A 180 -0.68 -26.28 -3.83
N HIS A 181 -0.66 -25.90 -5.11
CA HIS A 181 -1.60 -24.93 -5.72
C HIS A 181 -2.65 -25.65 -6.57
N ASP A 182 -3.39 -26.56 -5.94
CA ASP A 182 -4.27 -27.48 -6.64
C ASP A 182 -5.64 -26.88 -6.96
N LYS A 183 -6.10 -25.87 -6.17
CA LYS A 183 -7.44 -25.30 -6.32
C LYS A 183 -7.38 -23.86 -6.83
N LYS A 184 -8.24 -23.55 -7.80
CA LYS A 184 -8.37 -22.20 -8.37
C LYS A 184 -8.68 -21.13 -7.32
N ILE A 185 -9.44 -21.48 -6.28
CA ILE A 185 -9.91 -20.55 -5.24
C ILE A 185 -8.79 -20.06 -4.29
N GLU A 186 -7.63 -20.71 -4.32
CA GLU A 186 -6.49 -20.43 -3.42
C GLU A 186 -5.69 -19.20 -3.89
N MET A 187 -5.56 -18.97 -5.20
CA MET A 187 -4.83 -17.82 -5.73
C MET A 187 -5.78 -16.64 -5.97
N ARG A 188 -5.58 -15.57 -5.20
CA ARG A 188 -6.23 -14.28 -5.38
C ARG A 188 -5.16 -13.22 -5.62
N GLN A 189 -5.54 -12.10 -6.20
CA GLN A 189 -4.60 -11.07 -6.63
C GLN A 189 -5.21 -9.69 -6.41
N SER A 190 -4.43 -8.78 -5.84
CA SER A 190 -4.89 -7.42 -5.52
C SER A 190 -3.88 -6.32 -5.81
N SER A 191 -2.58 -6.63 -5.88
CA SER A 191 -1.54 -5.65 -6.20
C SER A 191 -0.99 -5.90 -7.60
N PRO A 192 -0.61 -4.83 -8.34
CA PRO A 192 -0.15 -4.96 -9.72
C PRO A 192 1.19 -5.70 -9.84
N PRO A 193 1.52 -6.23 -11.03
CA PRO A 193 2.85 -6.72 -11.33
C PRO A 193 3.90 -5.60 -11.35
N VAL A 194 5.17 -5.97 -11.40
CA VAL A 194 6.27 -5.04 -11.73
C VAL A 194 6.99 -5.50 -12.99
N ILE A 195 7.51 -4.54 -13.76
CA ILE A 195 8.18 -4.79 -15.03
C ILE A 195 9.68 -4.57 -14.88
N TYR A 196 10.48 -5.59 -15.22
CA TYR A 196 11.92 -5.47 -15.36
C TYR A 196 12.36 -5.96 -16.74
N LYS A 197 12.76 -5.03 -17.62
CA LYS A 197 13.10 -5.33 -19.02
C LYS A 197 11.95 -6.10 -19.69
N ASN A 198 12.17 -7.36 -20.09
CA ASN A 198 11.19 -8.24 -20.70
C ASN A 198 10.50 -9.18 -19.69
N LEU A 199 10.60 -8.91 -18.38
CA LEU A 199 9.96 -9.73 -17.34
C LEU A 199 8.78 -8.98 -16.71
N VAL A 200 7.67 -9.70 -16.57
CA VAL A 200 6.52 -9.34 -15.75
C VAL A 200 6.59 -10.16 -14.47
N ILE A 201 6.79 -9.48 -13.34
CA ILE A 201 7.00 -10.13 -12.04
C ILE A 201 5.74 -9.95 -11.18
N VAL A 202 5.20 -11.05 -10.67
CA VAL A 202 3.93 -11.12 -9.94
C VAL A 202 4.15 -11.79 -8.59
N GLY A 203 3.56 -11.24 -7.53
CA GLY A 203 3.49 -11.88 -6.21
C GLY A 203 2.32 -12.86 -6.08
N SER A 204 2.12 -13.42 -4.89
CA SER A 204 0.97 -14.27 -4.56
C SER A 204 0.08 -13.61 -3.52
N SER A 205 -1.21 -13.94 -3.52
CA SER A 205 -2.10 -13.67 -2.40
C SER A 205 -3.04 -14.85 -2.19
N ILE A 206 -2.79 -15.59 -1.12
CA ILE A 206 -3.64 -16.68 -0.65
C ILE A 206 -4.46 -16.14 0.52
N PRO A 207 -5.78 -16.37 0.59
CA PRO A 207 -6.62 -15.76 1.62
C PRO A 207 -6.34 -16.29 3.04
N ASP A 208 -6.12 -15.38 3.99
CA ASP A 208 -5.78 -15.68 5.40
C ASP A 208 -6.80 -16.59 6.13
N ARG A 209 -8.05 -16.60 5.67
CA ARG A 209 -9.12 -17.48 6.19
C ARG A 209 -8.92 -18.96 5.83
N LEU A 210 -8.11 -19.25 4.81
CA LEU A 210 -7.75 -20.61 4.47
C LEU A 210 -6.64 -21.01 5.46
N GLN A 211 -6.94 -22.03 6.26
CA GLN A 211 -6.03 -22.52 7.31
C GLN A 211 -6.01 -24.03 7.24
N TYR A 212 -5.52 -24.54 6.11
CA TYR A 212 -5.42 -25.96 5.84
C TYR A 212 -4.05 -26.51 6.20
N LYS A 213 -4.00 -27.79 6.54
CA LYS A 213 -2.77 -28.57 6.45
C LYS A 213 -2.38 -28.70 4.96
N ASN A 214 -1.13 -28.37 4.65
CA ASN A 214 -0.57 -28.32 3.29
C ASN A 214 -1.18 -27.22 2.40
N ASP A 215 -1.54 -26.07 2.99
CA ASP A 215 -1.93 -24.88 2.23
C ASP A 215 -0.78 -24.40 1.30
N PRO A 216 -1.05 -23.72 0.17
CA PRO A 216 0.01 -23.37 -0.75
C PRO A 216 0.99 -22.38 -0.14
N PRO A 217 2.30 -22.52 -0.39
CA PRO A 217 3.26 -21.49 -0.04
C PRO A 217 3.13 -20.29 -1.00
N GLY A 218 3.49 -19.13 -0.49
CA GLY A 218 3.59 -17.89 -1.23
C GLY A 218 4.68 -17.95 -2.29
N THR A 219 4.46 -17.22 -3.39
CA THR A 219 5.37 -17.21 -4.53
C THR A 219 5.59 -15.82 -5.08
N ILE A 220 6.79 -15.62 -5.64
CA ILE A 220 7.10 -14.54 -6.56
C ILE A 220 7.49 -15.18 -7.88
N GLN A 221 6.87 -14.77 -8.98
CA GLN A 221 7.01 -15.41 -10.27
C GLN A 221 7.39 -14.37 -11.32
N ALA A 222 8.27 -14.72 -12.25
CA ALA A 222 8.52 -13.91 -13.44
C ALA A 222 8.07 -14.61 -14.71
N PHE A 223 7.45 -13.85 -15.60
CA PHE A 223 7.03 -14.30 -16.92
C PHE A 223 7.68 -13.44 -17.99
N ASP A 224 8.05 -14.03 -19.10
CA ASP A 224 8.48 -13.28 -20.28
C ASP A 224 7.29 -12.46 -20.82
N ALA A 225 7.46 -11.14 -20.92
CA ALA A 225 6.42 -10.18 -21.28
C ALA A 225 5.89 -10.36 -22.71
N ARG A 226 6.64 -11.02 -23.59
CA ARG A 226 6.21 -11.23 -24.98
C ARG A 226 5.37 -12.47 -25.11
N THR A 227 5.85 -13.55 -24.50
CA THR A 227 5.38 -14.93 -24.71
C THR A 227 4.51 -15.46 -23.58
N GLY A 228 4.58 -14.89 -22.38
CA GLY A 228 3.87 -15.40 -21.20
C GLY A 228 4.49 -16.67 -20.61
N LYS A 229 5.68 -17.08 -21.06
CA LYS A 229 6.38 -18.24 -20.48
C LYS A 229 6.94 -17.87 -19.11
N ARG A 230 6.71 -18.72 -18.10
CA ARG A 230 7.34 -18.55 -16.78
C ARG A 230 8.86 -18.75 -16.88
N VAL A 231 9.62 -17.81 -16.33
CA VAL A 231 11.09 -17.77 -16.35
C VAL A 231 11.67 -18.27 -15.03
N TRP A 232 11.15 -17.82 -13.90
CA TRP A 232 11.58 -18.25 -12.57
C TRP A 232 10.46 -18.15 -11.53
N VAL A 233 10.63 -18.88 -10.42
CA VAL A 233 9.79 -18.82 -9.22
C VAL A 233 10.68 -18.73 -7.98
N PHE A 234 10.33 -17.85 -7.05
CA PHE A 234 10.84 -17.86 -5.68
C PHE A 234 9.71 -18.31 -4.73
N TYR A 235 9.96 -19.32 -3.90
CA TYR A 235 9.03 -19.76 -2.85
C TYR A 235 9.41 -19.10 -1.52
N THR A 236 8.43 -18.51 -0.83
CA THR A 236 8.69 -17.79 0.43
C THR A 236 8.80 -18.72 1.64
N ILE A 237 8.25 -19.93 1.54
CA ILE A 237 8.43 -21.01 2.52
C ILE A 237 9.46 -21.99 1.95
N PRO A 238 10.65 -22.08 2.55
CA PRO A 238 11.72 -22.96 2.07
C PRO A 238 11.36 -24.43 2.28
N GLN A 239 11.99 -25.32 1.52
CA GLN A 239 11.88 -26.78 1.68
C GLN A 239 13.17 -27.35 2.25
N ARG A 240 13.19 -28.66 2.57
CA ARG A 240 14.38 -29.36 3.05
C ARG A 240 15.63 -29.01 2.23
N GLY A 241 16.64 -28.46 2.89
CA GLY A 241 17.93 -28.11 2.28
C GLY A 241 17.96 -26.75 1.57
N GLU A 242 16.81 -26.08 1.41
CA GLU A 242 16.75 -24.68 1.00
C GLU A 242 17.07 -23.77 2.21
N PHE A 243 17.68 -22.61 1.94
CA PHE A 243 18.07 -21.64 2.98
C PHE A 243 16.85 -21.19 3.79
N GLY A 244 16.95 -21.21 5.12
CA GLY A 244 15.89 -20.78 6.04
C GLY A 244 15.02 -21.93 6.52
N SER A 245 15.09 -23.12 5.90
CA SER A 245 14.31 -24.30 6.32
C SER A 245 14.63 -24.75 7.75
N GLU A 246 15.83 -24.48 8.24
CA GLU A 246 16.24 -24.73 9.62
C GLU A 246 15.49 -23.90 10.67
N THR A 247 14.83 -22.81 10.24
CA THR A 247 14.04 -21.94 11.13
C THR A 247 12.60 -22.42 11.32
N TRP A 248 12.24 -23.53 10.68
CA TRP A 248 10.94 -24.17 10.76
C TRP A 248 11.10 -25.51 11.46
N GLU A 249 10.85 -25.52 12.77
CA GLU A 249 11.01 -26.71 13.58
C GLU A 249 10.01 -27.80 13.16
N ASN A 250 10.36 -29.05 13.45
CA ASN A 250 9.55 -30.24 13.17
C ASN A 250 9.11 -30.39 11.71
N ASP A 251 9.94 -29.91 10.78
CA ASP A 251 9.64 -29.89 9.34
C ASP A 251 8.31 -29.20 9.00
N SER A 252 7.88 -28.24 9.83
CA SER A 252 6.60 -27.53 9.66
C SER A 252 6.47 -26.80 8.32
N TRP A 253 7.59 -26.43 7.71
CA TRP A 253 7.67 -25.90 6.34
C TRP A 253 6.99 -26.79 5.28
N ALA A 254 6.86 -28.10 5.52
CA ALA A 254 6.25 -29.04 4.57
C ALA A 254 4.72 -28.93 4.51
N MET A 255 4.10 -28.39 5.57
CA MET A 255 2.66 -28.36 5.75
C MET A 255 2.06 -26.96 5.95
N THR A 256 2.90 -25.93 6.08
CA THR A 256 2.47 -24.54 6.21
C THR A 256 2.45 -23.83 4.86
N GLY A 257 1.40 -23.03 4.62
CA GLY A 257 1.30 -22.14 3.46
C GLY A 257 1.34 -20.65 3.81
N HIS A 258 0.95 -19.82 2.84
CA HIS A 258 0.98 -18.35 2.87
C HIS A 258 2.41 -17.77 2.86
N ALA A 259 2.74 -16.82 3.74
CA ALA A 259 3.90 -15.95 3.55
C ALA A 259 3.89 -15.29 2.16
N ASN A 260 2.74 -14.71 1.81
CA ASN A 260 2.40 -14.15 0.51
C ASN A 260 3.17 -12.87 0.18
N VAL A 261 3.26 -12.52 -1.10
CA VAL A 261 3.66 -11.18 -1.57
C VAL A 261 2.43 -10.48 -2.14
N TRP A 262 1.48 -10.19 -1.25
CA TRP A 262 0.20 -9.59 -1.61
C TRP A 262 0.29 -8.06 -1.74
N GLY A 263 1.22 -7.44 -1.00
CA GLY A 263 1.55 -6.02 -1.10
C GLY A 263 2.28 -5.69 -2.41
N PRO A 264 2.28 -4.43 -2.86
CA PRO A 264 3.01 -4.05 -4.07
C PRO A 264 4.53 -4.16 -3.87
N MET A 265 5.27 -4.42 -4.95
CA MET A 265 6.73 -4.55 -4.95
C MET A 265 7.43 -3.30 -5.49
N THR A 266 8.74 -3.21 -5.27
CA THR A 266 9.58 -2.09 -5.72
C THR A 266 10.78 -2.59 -6.52
N LEU A 267 11.22 -1.84 -7.53
CA LEU A 267 12.30 -2.24 -8.41
C LEU A 267 13.38 -1.15 -8.53
N ASP A 268 14.62 -1.50 -8.20
CA ASP A 268 15.81 -0.75 -8.64
C ASP A 268 16.22 -1.29 -10.00
N GLU A 269 15.66 -0.72 -11.07
CA GLU A 269 15.92 -1.17 -12.44
C GLU A 269 17.40 -1.07 -12.82
N THR A 270 18.06 0.03 -12.44
CA THR A 270 19.47 0.26 -12.78
C THR A 270 20.35 -0.87 -12.28
N ARG A 271 20.00 -1.44 -11.12
CA ARG A 271 20.77 -2.52 -10.48
C ARG A 271 20.16 -3.90 -10.63
N GLY A 272 18.96 -4.00 -11.20
CA GLY A 272 18.22 -5.25 -11.31
C GLY A 272 17.85 -5.86 -9.96
N LEU A 273 17.50 -5.04 -8.96
CA LEU A 273 17.11 -5.51 -7.62
C LEU A 273 15.61 -5.32 -7.41
N LEU A 274 14.93 -6.42 -7.10
CA LEU A 274 13.52 -6.46 -6.72
C LEU A 274 13.40 -6.52 -5.21
N TYR A 275 12.59 -5.63 -4.62
CA TYR A 275 12.26 -5.63 -3.20
C TYR A 275 10.82 -6.11 -3.03
N ALA A 276 10.67 -7.23 -2.33
CA ALA A 276 9.39 -7.92 -2.17
C ALA A 276 9.08 -8.10 -0.68
N PRO A 277 8.01 -7.46 -0.16
CA PRO A 277 7.55 -7.67 1.21
C PRO A 277 6.71 -8.95 1.32
N THR A 278 6.98 -9.80 2.31
CA THR A 278 6.22 -11.04 2.55
C THR A 278 5.26 -10.93 3.74
N SER A 279 4.21 -11.75 3.73
CA SER A 279 3.19 -11.83 4.78
C SER A 279 3.49 -12.83 5.89
N THR A 280 2.60 -12.89 6.87
CA THR A 280 2.57 -13.94 7.89
C THR A 280 2.18 -15.31 7.25
N PRO A 281 2.66 -16.45 7.78
CA PRO A 281 2.26 -17.77 7.33
C PRO A 281 0.94 -18.20 7.96
N SER A 282 0.24 -19.14 7.31
CA SER A 282 -0.99 -19.71 7.86
C SER A 282 -0.68 -20.58 9.09
N SER A 283 -1.43 -20.49 10.19
CA SER A 283 -2.44 -19.48 10.52
C SER A 283 -1.78 -18.19 11.03
N ASP A 284 -2.33 -17.03 10.73
CA ASP A 284 -1.73 -15.73 11.07
C ASP A 284 -1.63 -15.46 12.59
N TYR A 285 -2.50 -16.10 13.38
CA TYR A 285 -2.68 -15.82 14.81
C TYR A 285 -2.46 -17.05 15.72
N TYR A 286 -2.15 -18.20 15.12
CA TYR A 286 -1.89 -19.45 15.82
C TYR A 286 -0.71 -20.19 15.17
N GLY A 287 0.40 -20.27 15.89
CA GLY A 287 1.70 -20.73 15.45
C GLY A 287 2.08 -22.14 15.93
N ALA A 288 1.26 -22.82 16.74
CA ALA A 288 1.64 -24.13 17.32
C ALA A 288 1.97 -25.23 16.29
N ARG A 289 1.46 -25.13 15.06
CA ARG A 289 1.79 -26.04 13.94
C ARG A 289 3.09 -25.69 13.20
N ARG A 290 3.65 -24.52 13.48
CA ARG A 290 4.83 -23.96 12.83
C ARG A 290 5.83 -23.39 13.85
N PRO A 291 6.31 -24.20 14.82
CA PRO A 291 7.33 -23.73 15.75
C PRO A 291 8.59 -23.25 15.01
N GLY A 292 9.29 -22.30 15.63
CA GLY A 292 10.48 -21.64 15.06
C GLY A 292 10.20 -20.24 14.51
N ALA A 293 11.26 -19.57 14.03
CA ALA A 293 11.19 -18.18 13.56
C ALA A 293 10.45 -18.02 12.20
N ASN A 294 10.27 -19.11 11.45
CA ASN A 294 9.47 -19.16 10.21
C ASN A 294 9.99 -18.29 9.04
N LEU A 295 11.30 -18.25 8.79
CA LEU A 295 11.88 -17.49 7.68
C LEU A 295 11.47 -18.08 6.30
N PHE A 296 10.90 -17.36 5.33
CA PHE A 296 10.89 -15.91 5.08
C PHE A 296 9.53 -15.24 5.31
N ALA A 297 8.81 -15.57 6.38
CA ALA A 297 7.64 -14.82 6.82
C ALA A 297 8.00 -13.38 7.21
N GLU A 298 7.08 -12.43 6.99
CA GLU A 298 7.17 -11.05 7.50
C GLU A 298 8.54 -10.41 7.23
N THR A 299 9.02 -10.59 6.00
CA THR A 299 10.38 -10.34 5.58
C THR A 299 10.40 -9.36 4.40
N LEU A 300 11.36 -8.43 4.42
CA LEU A 300 11.74 -7.68 3.24
C LEU A 300 12.80 -8.50 2.48
N LEU A 301 12.40 -9.08 1.34
CA LEU A 301 13.31 -9.80 0.44
C LEU A 301 13.92 -8.82 -0.57
N CYS A 302 15.22 -8.95 -0.83
CA CYS A 302 15.87 -8.38 -2.00
C CYS A 302 16.31 -9.52 -2.93
N LEU A 303 15.74 -9.55 -4.13
CA LEU A 303 15.99 -10.57 -5.16
C LEU A 303 16.67 -9.95 -6.38
N ASP A 304 17.45 -10.76 -7.08
CA ASP A 304 17.85 -10.49 -8.45
C ASP A 304 16.62 -10.52 -9.36
N ALA A 305 16.27 -9.39 -9.98
CA ALA A 305 15.04 -9.31 -10.78
C ALA A 305 15.08 -10.19 -12.05
N ALA A 306 16.27 -10.54 -12.57
CA ALA A 306 16.41 -11.39 -13.75
C ALA A 306 16.27 -12.88 -13.42
N THR A 307 16.73 -13.31 -12.24
CA THR A 307 16.88 -14.72 -11.89
C THR A 307 16.04 -15.19 -10.71
N GLY A 308 15.48 -14.27 -9.92
CA GLY A 308 14.76 -14.60 -8.68
C GLY A 308 15.68 -14.96 -7.51
N ASN A 309 17.01 -14.96 -7.71
CA ASN A 309 17.96 -15.35 -6.68
C ASN A 309 18.01 -14.34 -5.52
N ARG A 310 17.97 -14.83 -4.28
CA ARG A 310 18.07 -14.01 -3.08
C ARG A 310 19.43 -13.31 -2.99
N LYS A 311 19.43 -11.99 -2.85
CA LYS A 311 20.63 -11.16 -2.59
C LYS A 311 20.82 -10.94 -1.10
N TRP A 312 19.79 -10.43 -0.43
CA TRP A 312 19.73 -10.24 1.02
C TRP A 312 18.27 -10.25 1.46
N HIS A 313 18.04 -10.32 2.77
CA HIS A 313 16.70 -10.23 3.35
C HIS A 313 16.78 -9.65 4.77
N PHE A 314 15.64 -9.20 5.29
CA PHE A 314 15.47 -8.83 6.69
C PHE A 314 14.10 -9.28 7.18
N GLN A 315 14.05 -10.14 8.20
CA GLN A 315 12.81 -10.57 8.85
C GLN A 315 12.45 -9.61 9.98
N ALA A 316 11.24 -9.04 9.93
CA ALA A 316 10.78 -8.04 10.89
C ALA A 316 9.92 -8.59 12.02
N VAL A 317 9.47 -9.84 11.90
CA VAL A 317 8.75 -10.56 12.95
C VAL A 317 9.23 -12.01 12.95
N HIS A 318 9.67 -12.47 14.11
CA HIS A 318 9.94 -13.88 14.35
C HIS A 318 8.68 -14.55 14.86
N HIS A 319 8.28 -15.67 14.25
CA HIS A 319 7.10 -16.43 14.68
C HIS A 319 5.84 -15.55 14.78
N GLY A 320 5.39 -14.96 13.67
CA GLY A 320 4.28 -14.01 13.69
C GLY A 320 2.98 -14.56 14.27
N LEU A 321 2.31 -13.76 15.10
CA LEU A 321 1.02 -14.06 15.74
C LEU A 321 0.03 -12.87 15.69
N TRP A 322 0.35 -11.85 14.90
CA TRP A 322 -0.29 -10.52 14.96
C TRP A 322 -0.76 -10.00 13.61
N ASP A 323 -0.52 -10.75 12.53
CA ASP A 323 -0.68 -10.26 11.16
C ASP A 323 0.10 -8.94 10.94
N TYR A 324 1.39 -8.95 11.32
CA TYR A 324 2.30 -7.80 11.27
C TYR A 324 3.27 -7.87 10.08
N ASP A 325 2.72 -8.27 8.93
CA ASP A 325 3.43 -8.23 7.66
C ASP A 325 3.90 -6.84 7.22
N PHE A 326 4.76 -6.86 6.20
CA PHE A 326 5.04 -5.68 5.42
C PHE A 326 3.96 -5.52 4.34
N PRO A 327 3.10 -4.48 4.43
CA PRO A 327 1.90 -4.41 3.59
C PRO A 327 2.14 -3.61 2.30
N ALA A 328 3.24 -2.86 2.23
CA ALA A 328 3.47 -1.82 1.24
C ALA A 328 4.78 -2.00 0.48
N ALA A 329 4.80 -1.47 -0.74
CA ALA A 329 6.03 -1.31 -1.50
C ALA A 329 7.02 -0.40 -0.74
N PRO A 330 8.28 -0.82 -0.52
CA PRO A 330 9.28 0.04 0.09
C PRO A 330 9.63 1.20 -0.83
N ASN A 331 10.00 2.35 -0.27
CA ASN A 331 10.52 3.48 -1.04
C ASN A 331 12.02 3.30 -1.30
N LEU A 332 12.46 3.42 -2.55
CA LEU A 332 13.90 3.57 -2.86
C LEU A 332 14.26 5.05 -2.80
N VAL A 333 15.16 5.39 -1.89
CA VAL A 333 15.49 6.76 -1.54
C VAL A 333 17.00 6.97 -1.57
N THR A 334 17.41 8.23 -1.70
CA THR A 334 18.79 8.63 -1.46
C THR A 334 18.78 9.62 -0.30
N ILE A 335 19.52 9.30 0.76
CA ILE A 335 19.59 10.09 2.00
C ILE A 335 21.03 10.45 2.34
N ARG A 336 21.22 11.41 3.23
CA ARG A 336 22.53 11.80 3.77
C ARG A 336 22.54 11.67 5.28
N VAL A 337 23.27 10.68 5.79
CA VAL A 337 23.38 10.41 7.23
C VAL A 337 24.83 10.58 7.66
N GLY A 338 25.10 11.47 8.62
CA GLY A 338 26.46 11.74 9.09
C GLY A 338 27.43 12.18 7.98
N GLY A 339 26.94 12.95 6.99
CA GLY A 339 27.72 13.38 5.82
C GLY A 339 27.85 12.33 4.70
N ARG A 340 27.50 11.05 4.97
CA ARG A 340 27.55 9.98 3.96
C ARG A 340 26.27 9.92 3.15
N ARG A 341 26.39 9.94 1.82
CA ARG A 341 25.28 9.66 0.90
C ARG A 341 25.01 8.15 0.89
N ILE A 342 23.75 7.77 1.09
CA ILE A 342 23.31 6.37 1.13
C ILE A 342 22.16 6.21 0.14
N ASP A 343 22.30 5.24 -0.74
CA ASP A 343 21.20 4.74 -1.55
C ASP A 343 20.46 3.69 -0.71
N ALA A 344 19.29 4.06 -0.20
CA ALA A 344 18.58 3.31 0.81
C ALA A 344 17.24 2.78 0.31
N VAL A 345 16.74 1.77 1.02
CA VAL A 345 15.38 1.25 0.91
C VAL A 345 14.71 1.46 2.27
N ALA A 346 13.57 2.15 2.26
CA ALA A 346 12.79 2.47 3.44
C ALA A 346 11.46 1.71 3.39
N GLN A 347 11.20 0.88 4.40
CA GLN A 347 10.02 0.02 4.50
C GLN A 347 9.22 0.42 5.74
N VAL A 348 8.02 0.97 5.53
CA VAL A 348 7.03 1.15 6.61
C VAL A 348 6.33 -0.19 6.90
N SER A 349 6.00 -0.45 8.15
CA SER A 349 5.39 -1.70 8.60
C SER A 349 4.02 -1.51 9.26
N LYS A 350 3.25 -2.60 9.33
CA LYS A 350 2.04 -2.66 10.17
C LYS A 350 2.37 -2.40 11.65
N GLN A 351 3.56 -2.76 12.10
CA GLN A 351 4.04 -2.54 13.46
C GLN A 351 4.19 -1.05 13.82
N GLY A 352 4.21 -0.13 12.85
CA GLY A 352 4.41 1.30 13.12
C GLY A 352 5.87 1.75 13.09
N PHE A 353 6.76 0.93 12.54
CA PHE A 353 8.17 1.25 12.35
C PHE A 353 8.49 1.56 10.89
N THR A 354 9.54 2.35 10.69
CA THR A 354 10.20 2.48 9.38
C THR A 354 11.56 1.82 9.45
N TYR A 355 11.76 0.73 8.73
CA TYR A 355 13.05 0.07 8.60
C TYR A 355 13.81 0.66 7.43
N VAL A 356 15.09 1.00 7.63
CA VAL A 356 15.90 1.65 6.59
C VAL A 356 17.22 0.93 6.43
N PHE A 357 17.49 0.47 5.20
CA PHE A 357 18.69 -0.29 4.86
C PHE A 357 19.44 0.37 3.71
N ASP A 358 20.75 0.22 3.67
CA ASP A 358 21.49 0.34 2.42
C ASP A 358 20.92 -0.68 1.43
N ARG A 359 20.38 -0.20 0.31
CA ARG A 359 19.55 -1.04 -0.57
C ARG A 359 20.35 -2.13 -1.28
N LEU A 360 21.66 -1.95 -1.42
CA LEU A 360 22.54 -2.94 -2.05
C LEU A 360 22.85 -4.10 -1.12
N THR A 361 23.16 -3.77 0.13
CA THR A 361 23.77 -4.71 1.07
C THR A 361 22.79 -5.27 2.11
N GLY A 362 21.63 -4.63 2.29
CA GLY A 362 20.70 -4.96 3.36
C GLY A 362 21.21 -4.55 4.75
N ARG A 363 22.34 -3.85 4.84
CA ARG A 363 22.85 -3.36 6.13
C ARG A 363 21.95 -2.23 6.64
N PRO A 364 21.49 -2.30 7.90
CA PRO A 364 20.61 -1.27 8.42
C PRO A 364 21.37 0.06 8.56
N VAL A 365 20.71 1.17 8.24
CA VAL A 365 21.30 2.51 8.31
C VAL A 365 21.53 2.92 9.76
N TRP A 366 20.62 2.53 10.65
CA TRP A 366 20.73 2.65 12.10
C TRP A 366 20.55 1.28 12.76
N PRO A 367 21.06 1.05 13.99
CA PRO A 367 20.94 -0.24 14.65
C PRO A 367 19.49 -0.74 14.74
N ILE A 368 19.31 -2.04 14.61
CA ILE A 368 18.08 -2.76 14.91
C ILE A 368 18.45 -3.76 16.01
N GLU A 369 17.74 -3.70 17.13
CA GLU A 369 18.06 -4.47 18.33
C GLU A 369 17.06 -5.60 18.52
N GLU A 370 17.54 -6.81 18.79
CA GLU A 370 16.70 -7.87 19.33
C GLU A 370 16.35 -7.54 20.78
N ARG A 371 15.06 -7.38 21.08
CA ARG A 371 14.57 -7.08 22.43
C ARG A 371 13.62 -8.16 22.91
N PRO A 372 13.69 -8.55 24.20
CA PRO A 372 12.71 -9.46 24.79
C PRO A 372 11.28 -8.93 24.65
N VAL A 373 10.35 -9.83 24.36
CA VAL A 373 8.91 -9.54 24.31
C VAL A 373 8.14 -10.51 25.21
N ASP A 374 6.85 -10.24 25.46
CA ASP A 374 6.03 -11.12 26.29
C ASP A 374 5.81 -12.47 25.58
N THR A 375 6.15 -13.57 26.27
CA THR A 375 5.94 -14.94 25.79
C THR A 375 4.86 -15.68 26.56
N SER A 376 4.22 -15.03 27.54
CA SER A 376 3.16 -15.65 28.33
C SER A 376 1.92 -15.87 27.47
N THR A 377 1.55 -17.13 27.29
CA THR A 377 0.37 -17.52 26.50
C THR A 377 -0.50 -18.54 27.23
N ASP A 378 -1.81 -18.38 27.07
CA ASP A 378 -2.85 -19.31 27.50
C ASP A 378 -3.40 -20.14 26.32
N VAL A 379 -2.86 -19.94 25.12
CA VAL A 379 -3.23 -20.66 23.90
C VAL A 379 -2.50 -22.00 23.86
N PRO A 380 -3.21 -23.15 23.84
CA PRO A 380 -2.56 -24.45 23.91
C PRO A 380 -1.60 -24.72 22.76
N GLY A 381 -0.39 -25.20 23.08
CA GLY A 381 0.64 -25.54 22.11
C GLY A 381 1.42 -24.35 21.55
N GLU A 382 0.94 -23.12 21.76
CA GLU A 382 1.58 -21.90 21.28
C GLU A 382 2.92 -21.66 21.99
N ARG A 383 3.93 -21.20 21.23
CA ARG A 383 5.28 -20.91 21.72
C ARG A 383 5.76 -19.60 21.12
N PRO A 384 5.32 -18.44 21.65
CA PRO A 384 5.76 -17.15 21.14
C PRO A 384 7.28 -17.02 21.17
N TRP A 385 7.86 -16.38 20.15
CA TRP A 385 9.31 -16.20 20.06
C TRP A 385 9.79 -15.18 21.10
N PRO A 386 10.93 -15.42 21.79
CA PRO A 386 11.32 -14.64 22.96
C PRO A 386 11.80 -13.21 22.68
N THR A 387 12.22 -12.90 21.45
CA THR A 387 12.70 -11.56 21.07
C THR A 387 12.04 -11.05 19.79
N GLN A 388 12.09 -9.75 19.54
CA GLN A 388 11.72 -9.20 18.23
C GLN A 388 12.69 -8.09 17.83
N PRO A 389 12.84 -7.80 16.53
CA PRO A 389 13.71 -6.73 16.05
C PRO A 389 13.06 -5.36 16.19
N PHE A 390 13.70 -4.45 16.94
CA PHE A 390 13.28 -3.06 17.12
C PHE A 390 14.27 -2.09 16.47
N PRO A 391 13.88 -1.31 15.45
CA PRO A 391 14.75 -0.27 14.91
C PRO A 391 14.94 0.85 15.95
N THR A 392 16.19 1.29 16.11
CA THR A 392 16.53 2.40 17.02
C THR A 392 16.16 3.77 16.43
N LYS A 393 16.18 3.88 15.09
CA LYS A 393 15.79 5.07 14.34
C LYS A 393 15.15 4.70 13.00
N PRO A 394 14.22 5.53 12.50
CA PRO A 394 13.49 6.57 13.25
C PRO A 394 12.63 5.96 14.38
N PRO A 395 12.19 6.77 15.37
CA PRO A 395 11.20 6.33 16.36
C PRO A 395 9.92 5.81 15.67
N ALA A 396 9.17 4.96 16.38
CA ALA A 396 7.88 4.48 15.88
C ALA A 396 6.94 5.66 15.53
N PHE A 397 6.31 5.56 14.36
CA PHE A 397 5.34 6.55 13.88
C PHE A 397 3.91 6.26 14.34
N ALA A 398 3.68 5.11 14.98
CA ALA A 398 2.41 4.72 15.57
C ALA A 398 2.61 4.20 17.01
N PRO A 399 1.58 4.26 17.89
CA PRO A 399 1.64 3.72 19.25
C PRO A 399 2.00 2.22 19.30
N GLN A 400 2.73 1.79 20.34
CA GLN A 400 3.37 0.48 20.45
C GLN A 400 2.83 -0.35 21.64
N GLY A 401 1.58 -0.77 21.57
CA GLY A 401 0.88 -1.52 22.64
C GLY A 401 -0.31 -0.77 23.22
N VAL A 402 -0.94 -1.37 24.24
CA VAL A 402 -2.15 -0.84 24.90
C VAL A 402 -2.00 -0.93 26.41
N THR A 403 -2.27 0.17 27.09
CA THR A 403 -2.32 0.30 28.56
C THR A 403 -3.62 0.96 28.99
N LEU A 404 -3.95 0.99 30.28
CA LEU A 404 -5.13 1.72 30.75
C LEU A 404 -5.02 3.24 30.56
N ASP A 405 -3.81 3.80 30.44
CA ASP A 405 -3.60 5.22 30.16
C ASP A 405 -4.03 5.62 28.74
N ASP A 406 -4.22 4.63 27.86
CA ASP A 406 -4.75 4.80 26.52
C ASP A 406 -6.28 4.88 26.47
N ALA A 407 -6.96 4.54 27.57
CA ALA A 407 -8.41 4.55 27.64
C ALA A 407 -8.97 5.93 27.24
N ASN A 408 -10.04 5.92 26.45
CA ASN A 408 -10.64 7.12 25.90
C ASN A 408 -11.01 8.13 27.00
N ASP A 409 -10.51 9.36 26.92
CA ASP A 409 -10.61 10.37 27.97
C ASP A 409 -11.42 11.60 27.55
N LEU A 410 -12.28 11.49 26.52
CA LEU A 410 -13.11 12.61 26.05
C LEU A 410 -14.05 13.16 27.13
N THR A 411 -14.52 12.30 28.05
CA THR A 411 -15.20 12.68 29.29
C THR A 411 -14.82 11.71 30.42
N PRO A 412 -14.99 12.09 31.70
CA PRO A 412 -14.78 11.16 32.83
C PRO A 412 -15.65 9.90 32.75
N GLU A 413 -16.89 10.00 32.28
CA GLU A 413 -17.79 8.85 32.11
C GLU A 413 -17.30 7.90 31.01
N ILE A 414 -16.91 8.44 29.86
CA ILE A 414 -16.33 7.65 28.77
C ILE A 414 -15.06 6.95 29.23
N HIS A 415 -14.21 7.64 29.99
CA HIS A 415 -12.98 7.07 30.53
C HIS A 415 -13.24 5.90 31.48
N ALA A 416 -14.19 6.05 32.42
CA ALA A 416 -14.56 4.96 33.31
C ALA A 416 -15.07 3.74 32.52
N LEU A 417 -15.96 3.94 31.54
CA LEU A 417 -16.50 2.87 30.70
C LEU A 417 -15.42 2.20 29.84
N ALA A 418 -14.48 2.99 29.29
CA ALA A 418 -13.35 2.48 28.51
C ALA A 418 -12.44 1.61 29.37
N VAL A 419 -12.03 2.10 30.56
CA VAL A 419 -11.18 1.35 31.51
C VAL A 419 -11.84 0.03 31.91
N GLU A 420 -13.11 0.05 32.29
CA GLU A 420 -13.84 -1.17 32.67
C GLU A 420 -13.98 -2.15 31.51
N HIS A 421 -14.15 -1.68 30.28
CA HIS A 421 -14.17 -2.55 29.11
C HIS A 421 -12.79 -3.14 28.80
N MET A 422 -11.72 -2.34 28.88
CA MET A 422 -10.34 -2.75 28.59
C MET A 422 -9.85 -3.84 29.56
N LYS A 423 -10.26 -3.78 30.83
CA LYS A 423 -9.90 -4.79 31.86
C LYS A 423 -10.34 -6.22 31.54
N LYS A 424 -11.28 -6.41 30.59
CA LYS A 424 -11.74 -7.74 30.15
C LYS A 424 -10.69 -8.49 29.34
N PHE A 425 -9.74 -7.77 28.75
CA PHE A 425 -8.77 -8.30 27.80
C PHE A 425 -7.36 -8.36 28.40
N ARG A 426 -6.46 -9.10 27.76
CA ARG A 426 -5.02 -8.95 28.00
C ARG A 426 -4.55 -7.61 27.41
N LEU A 427 -3.79 -6.85 28.19
CA LEU A 427 -3.15 -5.59 27.80
C LEU A 427 -1.64 -5.77 27.87
N GLY A 428 -0.89 -4.99 27.09
CA GLY A 428 0.57 -5.06 27.10
C GLY A 428 1.23 -4.30 25.95
N PRO A 429 2.57 -4.33 25.87
CA PRO A 429 3.33 -3.71 24.80
C PRO A 429 3.06 -4.35 23.43
N ILE A 430 3.58 -3.76 22.36
CA ILE A 430 3.63 -4.42 21.05
C ILE A 430 4.25 -5.82 21.19
N PHE A 431 3.74 -6.78 20.43
CA PHE A 431 4.05 -8.22 20.54
C PHE A 431 3.55 -8.93 21.80
N THR A 432 2.58 -8.36 22.54
CA THR A 432 1.81 -9.17 23.50
C THR A 432 1.04 -10.27 22.74
N PRO A 433 1.20 -11.57 23.05
CA PRO A 433 0.61 -12.65 22.27
C PRO A 433 -0.92 -12.63 22.26
N PRO A 434 -1.56 -13.25 21.24
CA PRO A 434 -2.98 -13.62 21.27
C PRO A 434 -3.36 -14.35 22.56
N SER A 435 -4.65 -14.32 22.92
CA SER A 435 -5.16 -15.05 24.07
C SER A 435 -6.57 -15.60 23.87
N LEU A 436 -6.95 -16.56 24.72
CA LEU A 436 -8.30 -17.14 24.68
C LEU A 436 -9.38 -16.12 25.08
N ARG A 437 -9.03 -15.18 25.96
CA ARG A 437 -9.91 -14.06 26.36
C ARG A 437 -9.81 -12.82 25.46
N GLY A 438 -8.89 -12.82 24.50
CA GLY A 438 -8.59 -11.68 23.65
C GLY A 438 -7.53 -10.73 24.23
N THR A 439 -6.62 -10.30 23.36
CA THR A 439 -5.58 -9.30 23.66
C THR A 439 -5.89 -8.01 22.91
N LEU A 440 -5.88 -6.86 23.59
CA LEU A 440 -5.97 -5.56 22.91
C LEU A 440 -4.63 -5.25 22.24
N MET A 441 -4.63 -5.32 20.92
CA MET A 441 -3.45 -5.18 20.08
C MET A 441 -3.42 -3.80 19.42
N ARG A 442 -2.29 -3.09 19.55
CA ARG A 442 -2.04 -1.80 18.87
C ARG A 442 -0.56 -1.70 18.45
N PRO A 443 -0.26 -1.42 17.17
CA PRO A 443 -1.22 -1.18 16.07
C PRO A 443 -2.11 -2.40 15.78
N SER A 444 -3.28 -2.19 15.19
CA SER A 444 -4.18 -3.27 14.79
C SER A 444 -3.57 -4.14 13.67
N ASN A 445 -4.26 -5.20 13.26
CA ASN A 445 -3.91 -6.00 12.06
C ASN A 445 -3.97 -5.17 10.77
N THR A 446 -4.75 -4.09 10.74
CA THR A 446 -4.70 -3.07 9.68
C THR A 446 -3.44 -2.19 9.74
N GLY A 447 -2.67 -2.26 10.82
CA GLY A 447 -1.35 -1.67 10.97
C GLY A 447 -1.35 -0.17 11.24
N GLY A 448 -0.18 0.32 11.68
CA GLY A 448 0.14 1.74 11.67
C GLY A 448 0.17 2.26 10.23
N ALA A 449 0.92 1.59 9.35
CA ALA A 449 0.84 1.78 7.91
C ALA A 449 0.32 0.49 7.24
N ASN A 450 -0.36 0.63 6.09
CA ASN A 450 -0.85 -0.48 5.27
C ASN A 450 -0.42 -0.29 3.80
N TRP A 451 -1.05 -0.97 2.83
CA TRP A 451 -0.68 -1.05 1.42
C TRP A 451 -0.48 0.29 0.72
N GLY A 452 -1.12 1.37 1.22
CA GLY A 452 -0.91 2.72 0.73
C GLY A 452 0.51 3.22 0.89
N GLY A 453 1.28 2.68 1.84
CA GLY A 453 2.69 2.97 2.10
C GLY A 453 2.98 4.45 2.40
N ALA A 454 4.23 4.86 2.16
CA ALA A 454 4.70 6.23 2.40
C ALA A 454 5.05 6.96 1.10
N ALA A 455 5.12 8.29 1.18
CA ALA A 455 5.62 9.16 0.11
C ALA A 455 6.94 9.82 0.54
N PHE A 456 7.90 9.96 -0.36
CA PHE A 456 9.22 10.51 -0.06
C PHE A 456 9.51 11.73 -0.93
N ASP A 457 9.92 12.83 -0.30
CA ASP A 457 10.35 14.03 -1.00
C ASP A 457 11.90 14.07 -1.13
N PRO A 458 12.44 13.89 -2.34
CA PRO A 458 13.89 13.89 -2.57
C PRO A 458 14.55 15.26 -2.36
N GLU A 459 13.79 16.37 -2.35
CA GLU A 459 14.34 17.71 -2.13
C GLU A 459 14.65 17.95 -0.64
N THR A 460 13.85 17.37 0.25
CA THR A 460 13.93 17.59 1.71
C THR A 460 14.46 16.37 2.47
N GLY A 461 14.35 15.18 1.90
CA GLY A 461 14.63 13.92 2.60
C GLY A 461 13.53 13.49 3.58
N LEU A 462 12.35 14.12 3.51
CA LEU A 462 11.20 13.78 4.35
C LEU A 462 10.41 12.62 3.76
N LEU A 463 10.08 11.66 4.62
CA LEU A 463 9.15 10.56 4.36
C LEU A 463 7.82 10.84 5.08
N TYR A 464 6.72 10.84 4.35
CA TYR A 464 5.37 11.09 4.86
C TYR A 464 4.61 9.78 5.00
N VAL A 465 4.16 9.48 6.21
CA VAL A 465 3.42 8.27 6.57
C VAL A 465 2.11 8.67 7.22
N LYS A 466 1.00 8.16 6.69
CA LYS A 466 -0.28 8.24 7.40
C LYS A 466 -0.39 7.06 8.35
N SER A 467 -0.58 7.33 9.65
CA SER A 467 -0.76 6.30 10.66
C SER A 467 -2.24 6.08 11.00
N SER A 468 -2.61 4.83 11.26
CA SER A 468 -3.89 4.46 11.89
C SER A 468 -3.65 3.96 13.32
N ASN A 469 -4.44 4.47 14.26
CA ASN A 469 -4.32 4.23 15.70
C ASN A 469 -5.58 3.53 16.24
N TYR A 470 -6.01 2.45 15.59
CA TYR A 470 -7.07 1.58 16.12
C TYR A 470 -6.50 0.38 16.87
N VAL A 471 -7.34 -0.16 17.77
CA VAL A 471 -7.07 -1.38 18.52
C VAL A 471 -7.83 -2.53 17.87
N TYR A 472 -7.18 -3.68 17.76
CA TYR A 472 -7.80 -4.94 17.37
C TYR A 472 -7.88 -5.88 18.57
N ILE A 473 -8.96 -6.66 18.68
CA ILE A 473 -9.04 -7.74 19.66
C ILE A 473 -8.44 -8.98 19.02
N ASN A 474 -7.20 -9.30 19.41
CA ASN A 474 -6.51 -10.50 18.98
C ASN A 474 -6.91 -11.67 19.89
N GLN A 475 -8.03 -12.32 19.55
CA GLN A 475 -8.58 -13.47 20.26
C GLN A 475 -8.48 -14.73 19.40
N VAL A 476 -8.09 -15.84 20.01
CA VAL A 476 -8.15 -17.17 19.40
C VAL A 476 -9.08 -18.09 20.17
N CYS A 477 -9.76 -18.99 19.48
CA CYS A 477 -10.68 -19.97 20.04
C CYS A 477 -10.43 -21.33 19.42
N LYS A 478 -10.89 -22.35 20.13
CA LYS A 478 -10.84 -23.72 19.64
C LYS A 478 -11.73 -23.86 18.42
N ASN A 479 -11.21 -24.48 17.37
CA ASN A 479 -11.98 -24.85 16.20
C ASN A 479 -13.06 -25.87 16.58
N ASP A 480 -14.32 -25.55 16.29
CA ASP A 480 -15.49 -26.39 16.55
C ASP A 480 -15.93 -27.20 15.31
N GLY A 481 -15.22 -27.05 14.18
CA GLY A 481 -15.51 -27.70 12.91
C GLY A 481 -16.63 -27.03 12.10
N SER A 482 -17.11 -25.86 12.50
CA SER A 482 -18.18 -25.13 11.79
C SER A 482 -17.72 -24.54 10.44
N ASP A 483 -16.44 -24.20 10.31
CA ASP A 483 -15.87 -23.65 9.08
C ASP A 483 -15.00 -24.69 8.36
N PRO A 484 -15.44 -25.25 7.21
CA PRO A 484 -14.65 -26.23 6.46
C PRO A 484 -13.39 -25.63 5.80
N ARG A 485 -13.15 -24.32 5.94
CA ARG A 485 -11.94 -23.63 5.47
C ARG A 485 -10.79 -23.65 6.46
N ILE A 486 -11.04 -24.10 7.69
CA ILE A 486 -10.10 -24.05 8.81
C ILE A 486 -10.01 -25.46 9.39
N ASP A 487 -8.82 -26.07 9.30
CA ASP A 487 -8.52 -27.32 10.00
C ASP A 487 -7.56 -27.13 11.19
N ALA A 488 -7.05 -25.91 11.39
CA ALA A 488 -6.25 -25.53 12.57
C ALA A 488 -6.99 -25.80 13.89
N GLU A 489 -6.29 -26.24 14.93
CA GLU A 489 -6.92 -26.55 16.23
C GLU A 489 -7.48 -25.30 16.91
N TYR A 490 -6.84 -24.15 16.68
CA TYR A 490 -7.28 -22.83 17.11
C TYR A 490 -7.23 -21.86 15.95
N HIS A 491 -8.13 -20.87 15.95
CA HIS A 491 -8.21 -19.83 14.92
C HIS A 491 -8.77 -18.52 15.51
N ASN A 492 -8.67 -17.42 14.75
CA ASN A 492 -9.08 -16.07 15.17
C ASN A 492 -10.43 -15.61 14.60
N TYR A 493 -11.25 -16.54 14.07
CA TYR A 493 -12.56 -16.23 13.47
C TYR A 493 -13.75 -16.46 14.43
N CYS A 494 -13.47 -16.49 15.73
CA CYS A 494 -14.38 -16.89 16.81
C CYS A 494 -15.68 -16.08 16.88
N THR A 495 -15.59 -14.78 16.59
CA THR A 495 -16.70 -13.83 16.72
C THR A 495 -17.08 -13.23 15.37
N GLY A 496 -16.52 -13.75 14.26
CA GLY A 496 -16.32 -12.97 13.03
C GLY A 496 -15.19 -11.94 13.20
N ILE A 497 -14.65 -11.40 12.11
CA ILE A 497 -13.71 -10.26 12.17
C ILE A 497 -14.50 -9.04 12.66
N VAL A 498 -14.67 -8.89 13.98
CA VAL A 498 -15.37 -7.73 14.52
C VAL A 498 -14.34 -6.61 14.70
N GLU A 499 -14.25 -5.73 13.71
CA GLU A 499 -13.45 -4.47 13.78
C GLU A 499 -13.94 -3.51 14.89
N THR A 500 -15.01 -3.88 15.60
CA THR A 500 -15.56 -3.15 16.72
C THR A 500 -15.98 -4.17 17.77
N PRO A 501 -15.31 -4.30 18.92
CA PRO A 501 -15.98 -4.92 20.06
C PRO A 501 -17.36 -4.29 20.20
N THR A 502 -18.33 -5.11 20.59
CA THR A 502 -19.54 -4.66 21.28
C THR A 502 -19.12 -3.90 22.55
N SER A 503 -18.59 -2.72 22.35
CA SER A 503 -18.15 -1.80 23.37
C SER A 503 -19.38 -1.07 23.90
N PRO A 504 -19.48 -0.84 25.21
CA PRO A 504 -20.55 -0.02 25.78
C PRO A 504 -20.55 1.42 25.22
N LEU A 505 -19.45 1.84 24.59
CA LEU A 505 -19.27 3.17 24.00
C LEU A 505 -19.78 3.30 22.55
N GLY A 506 -20.32 2.23 21.97
CA GLY A 506 -20.85 2.24 20.60
C GLY A 506 -19.81 2.70 19.58
N ALA A 507 -20.07 3.83 18.91
CA ALA A 507 -19.18 4.37 17.88
C ALA A 507 -17.91 5.04 18.42
N ILE A 508 -17.80 5.31 19.73
CA ILE A 508 -16.61 5.92 20.33
C ILE A 508 -15.56 4.82 20.55
N PRO A 509 -14.35 4.92 19.96
CA PRO A 509 -13.27 3.98 20.21
C PRO A 509 -12.90 3.92 21.69
N ILE A 510 -12.54 2.72 22.18
CA ILE A 510 -12.15 2.51 23.59
C ILE A 510 -10.83 3.18 23.95
N THR A 511 -9.99 3.52 22.97
CA THR A 511 -8.78 4.32 23.16
C THR A 511 -9.02 5.78 22.82
N LYS A 512 -8.23 6.70 23.39
CA LYS A 512 -8.34 8.15 23.14
C LYS A 512 -7.82 8.57 21.74
N PRO A 513 -8.35 9.67 21.16
CA PRO A 513 -7.83 10.25 19.92
C PRO A 513 -6.42 10.87 20.10
N PRO A 514 -5.67 11.14 19.00
CA PRO A 514 -6.09 11.01 17.61
C PRO A 514 -6.09 9.57 17.10
N TYR A 515 -7.16 9.19 16.40
CA TYR A 515 -7.30 7.86 15.81
C TYR A 515 -6.46 7.67 14.55
N ALA A 516 -5.98 8.75 13.94
CA ALA A 516 -5.04 8.72 12.83
C ALA A 516 -4.19 9.99 12.81
N GLU A 517 -2.95 9.86 12.34
CA GLU A 517 -2.02 10.99 12.19
C GLU A 517 -1.39 11.00 10.80
N LEU A 518 -0.90 12.16 10.39
CA LEU A 518 0.07 12.31 9.30
C LEU A 518 1.42 12.63 9.94
N VAL A 519 2.43 11.84 9.65
CA VAL A 519 3.77 11.92 10.23
C VAL A 519 4.79 12.18 9.13
N ALA A 520 5.64 13.19 9.32
CA ALA A 520 6.84 13.39 8.51
C ALA A 520 8.07 12.94 9.27
N ILE A 521 8.88 12.11 8.63
CA ILE A 521 10.12 11.54 9.16
C ILE A 521 11.29 12.08 8.34
N ASP A 522 12.24 12.74 8.99
CA ASP A 522 13.50 13.15 8.37
C ASP A 522 14.44 11.95 8.31
N LEU A 523 14.57 11.34 7.13
CA LEU A 523 15.45 10.19 6.92
C LEU A 523 16.94 10.56 6.84
N ASN A 524 17.29 11.84 6.77
CA ASN A 524 18.69 12.25 6.91
C ASN A 524 19.15 12.19 8.37
N LYS A 525 18.21 12.32 9.32
CA LYS A 525 18.48 12.31 10.77
C LYS A 525 17.97 11.07 11.50
N GLY A 526 17.00 10.37 10.91
CA GLY A 526 16.28 9.28 11.57
C GLY A 526 15.40 9.81 12.70
N GLU A 527 14.69 10.90 12.46
CA GLU A 527 13.90 11.62 13.47
C GLU A 527 12.52 12.00 12.91
N ILE A 528 11.54 12.21 13.78
CA ILE A 528 10.23 12.71 13.38
C ILE A 528 10.32 14.23 13.28
N ALA A 529 10.12 14.77 12.07
CA ALA A 529 10.14 16.20 11.82
C ALA A 529 8.87 16.87 12.36
N TRP A 530 7.71 16.25 12.11
CA TRP A 530 6.44 16.66 12.68
C TRP A 530 5.42 15.50 12.61
N ARG A 531 4.38 15.59 13.42
CA ARG A 531 3.18 14.75 13.34
C ARG A 531 1.94 15.58 13.65
N VAL A 532 0.83 15.32 12.98
CA VAL A 532 -0.44 16.03 13.18
C VAL A 532 -1.62 15.06 13.11
N PRO A 533 -2.71 15.28 13.87
CA PRO A 533 -3.95 14.55 13.66
C PRO A 533 -4.45 14.68 12.21
N PHE A 534 -4.89 13.57 11.63
CA PHE A 534 -5.29 13.50 10.22
C PHE A 534 -6.77 13.11 10.06
N GLY A 535 -7.56 13.92 9.36
CA GLY A 535 -8.97 13.64 9.08
C GLY A 535 -9.95 14.14 10.16
N GLU A 536 -11.22 14.29 9.80
CA GLU A 536 -12.26 14.79 10.72
C GLU A 536 -12.60 13.80 11.85
N GLY A 537 -12.45 12.51 11.54
CA GLY A 537 -12.91 11.36 12.31
C GLY A 537 -14.38 11.02 12.09
N ASN A 538 -14.82 9.90 12.68
CA ASN A 538 -16.17 9.37 12.48
C ASN A 538 -17.24 10.38 12.96
N PRO A 539 -18.14 10.88 12.08
CA PRO A 539 -19.18 11.83 12.48
C PRO A 539 -20.13 11.30 13.55
N ALA A 540 -20.29 9.98 13.68
CA ALA A 540 -21.10 9.36 14.73
C ALA A 540 -20.55 9.64 16.15
N ILE A 541 -19.23 9.84 16.30
CA ILE A 541 -18.62 10.22 17.57
C ILE A 541 -19.11 11.60 18.00
N ARG A 542 -19.08 12.59 17.09
CA ARG A 542 -19.51 13.96 17.40
C ARG A 542 -20.99 14.07 17.76
N ARG A 543 -21.82 13.15 17.27
CA ARG A 543 -23.27 13.08 17.55
C ARG A 543 -23.61 12.17 18.74
N HIS A 544 -22.61 11.58 19.40
CA HIS A 544 -22.84 10.61 20.46
C HIS A 544 -23.48 11.27 21.70
N PRO A 545 -24.50 10.66 22.33
CA PRO A 545 -25.19 11.24 23.49
C PRO A 545 -24.25 11.62 24.65
N LEU A 546 -23.25 10.78 24.93
CA LEU A 546 -22.23 11.02 25.98
C LEU A 546 -21.34 12.26 25.73
N LEU A 547 -21.39 12.84 24.53
CA LEU A 547 -20.57 13.99 24.12
C LEU A 547 -21.41 15.26 23.93
N LYS A 548 -22.69 15.25 24.32
CA LYS A 548 -23.56 16.43 24.22
C LYS A 548 -23.01 17.59 25.06
N GLY A 549 -22.75 18.73 24.41
CA GLY A 549 -22.21 19.92 25.05
C GLY A 549 -20.70 19.89 25.28
N ILE A 550 -20.01 18.82 24.85
CA ILE A 550 -18.56 18.70 24.97
C ILE A 550 -17.89 19.31 23.73
N THR A 551 -16.88 20.16 23.95
CA THR A 551 -16.05 20.69 22.87
C THR A 551 -14.99 19.66 22.52
N LEU A 552 -15.14 19.02 21.36
CA LEU A 552 -14.21 18.01 20.86
C LEU A 552 -13.06 18.63 20.08
N PRO A 553 -11.89 17.95 19.98
CA PRO A 553 -10.84 18.34 19.06
C PRO A 553 -11.36 18.56 17.64
N ALA A 554 -10.79 19.55 16.93
CA ALA A 554 -11.14 19.83 15.54
C ALA A 554 -10.93 18.60 14.64
N ARG A 555 -9.91 17.79 14.94
CA ARG A 555 -9.65 16.51 14.29
C ARG A 555 -9.59 15.40 15.31
N LEU A 556 -10.45 14.41 15.13
CA LEU A 556 -10.41 13.19 15.91
C LEU A 556 -9.51 12.13 15.29
N GLY A 557 -9.25 12.21 13.99
CA GLY A 557 -8.49 11.19 13.26
C GLY A 557 -9.40 10.30 12.41
N THR A 558 -9.10 10.15 11.12
CA THR A 558 -9.78 9.24 10.17
C THR A 558 -8.82 8.14 9.71
N PRO A 559 -8.91 6.92 10.29
CA PRO A 559 -8.05 5.80 9.90
C PRO A 559 -8.34 5.29 8.49
N GLY A 560 -7.47 4.43 7.99
CA GLY A 560 -7.64 3.71 6.73
C GLY A 560 -6.33 3.38 6.05
N ASN A 561 -6.40 2.73 4.89
CA ASN A 561 -5.21 2.09 4.28
C ASN A 561 -4.59 2.88 3.12
N ALA A 562 -5.30 3.89 2.59
CA ALA A 562 -4.80 4.76 1.52
C ALA A 562 -3.56 5.55 1.96
N GLY A 563 -2.58 5.68 1.06
CA GLY A 563 -1.34 6.43 1.28
C GLY A 563 -1.44 7.90 0.88
N SER A 564 -0.29 8.57 0.88
CA SER A 564 -0.13 9.95 0.44
C SER A 564 0.69 10.06 -0.84
N ILE A 565 0.67 11.24 -1.45
CA ILE A 565 1.66 11.68 -2.43
C ILE A 565 2.25 13.01 -1.98
N VAL A 566 3.45 13.34 -2.47
CA VAL A 566 4.08 14.65 -2.25
C VAL A 566 4.44 15.29 -3.58
N THR A 567 4.30 16.61 -3.69
CA THR A 567 4.60 17.35 -4.92
C THR A 567 5.71 18.37 -4.72
N LYS A 568 6.42 18.68 -5.80
CA LYS A 568 7.36 19.80 -5.87
C LYS A 568 6.69 21.13 -5.52
N GLY A 569 5.38 21.26 -5.77
CA GLY A 569 4.57 22.41 -5.39
C GLY A 569 4.50 22.68 -3.88
N GLY A 570 5.02 21.79 -3.02
CA GLY A 570 5.11 22.02 -1.57
C GLY A 570 3.99 21.36 -0.76
N LEU A 571 3.22 20.44 -1.38
CA LEU A 571 2.03 19.86 -0.77
C LEU A 571 2.14 18.34 -0.63
N VAL A 572 1.57 17.82 0.45
CA VAL A 572 1.23 16.41 0.64
C VAL A 572 -0.28 16.25 0.43
N PHE A 573 -0.67 15.46 -0.57
CA PHE A 573 -2.07 15.10 -0.78
C PHE A 573 -2.37 13.73 -0.19
N VAL A 574 -3.46 13.61 0.55
CA VAL A 574 -3.84 12.40 1.26
C VAL A 574 -5.34 12.37 1.54
N GLY A 575 -5.94 11.18 1.54
CA GLY A 575 -7.33 10.95 1.95
C GLY A 575 -7.46 9.62 2.69
N SER A 576 -8.62 9.36 3.29
CA SER A 576 -8.89 8.11 4.00
C SER A 576 -10.41 7.84 4.10
N GLY A 577 -10.87 7.15 5.13
CA GLY A 577 -12.28 6.78 5.35
C GLY A 577 -13.30 7.93 5.52
N ASP A 578 -12.95 9.16 5.19
CA ASP A 578 -13.81 10.34 5.16
C ASP A 578 -13.87 10.94 3.73
N PRO A 579 -14.94 11.68 3.37
CA PRO A 579 -15.18 12.13 2.00
C PRO A 579 -14.41 13.42 1.66
N TYR A 580 -13.10 13.42 1.94
CA TYR A 580 -12.22 14.56 1.67
C TYR A 580 -10.87 14.13 1.11
N LEU A 581 -10.41 14.88 0.11
CA LEU A 581 -9.01 14.92 -0.29
C LEU A 581 -8.34 16.12 0.38
N TYR A 582 -7.39 15.87 1.25
CA TYR A 582 -6.68 16.90 2.02
C TYR A 582 -5.37 17.29 1.33
N ALA A 583 -4.97 18.56 1.53
CA ALA A 583 -3.68 19.10 1.13
C ALA A 583 -2.96 19.72 2.34
N PHE A 584 -1.81 19.17 2.69
CA PHE A 584 -0.98 19.62 3.80
C PHE A 584 0.29 20.29 3.28
N ASP A 585 0.74 21.34 3.95
CA ASP A 585 2.07 21.91 3.73
C ASP A 585 3.14 20.88 4.11
N LYS A 586 4.04 20.57 3.18
CA LYS A 586 4.99 19.46 3.34
C LYS A 586 6.02 19.68 4.46
N LEU A 587 6.33 20.93 4.78
CA LEU A 587 7.37 21.26 5.78
C LEU A 587 6.81 21.37 7.20
N THR A 588 5.56 21.80 7.33
CA THR A 588 4.96 22.14 8.64
C THR A 588 3.87 21.18 9.09
N GLY A 589 3.29 20.38 8.18
CA GLY A 589 2.14 19.53 8.49
C GLY A 589 0.84 20.32 8.70
N ARG A 590 0.82 21.62 8.40
CA ARG A 590 -0.41 22.43 8.45
C ARG A 590 -1.32 22.06 7.28
N GLU A 591 -2.60 21.80 7.55
CA GLU A 591 -3.59 21.70 6.47
C GLU A 591 -3.74 23.07 5.81
N VAL A 592 -3.57 23.09 4.49
CA VAL A 592 -3.74 24.30 3.69
C VAL A 592 -5.15 24.37 3.13
N SER A 593 -5.66 23.24 2.64
CA SER A 593 -6.99 23.12 2.06
C SER A 593 -7.43 21.65 2.08
N ARG A 594 -8.71 21.43 1.84
CA ARG A 594 -9.30 20.14 1.50
C ARG A 594 -10.46 20.35 0.54
N VAL A 595 -10.70 19.36 -0.30
CA VAL A 595 -11.81 19.36 -1.25
C VAL A 595 -12.72 18.16 -0.99
N PRO A 596 -14.06 18.33 -1.10
CA PRO A 596 -14.98 17.22 -0.89
C PRO A 596 -14.87 16.19 -2.03
N THR A 597 -15.02 14.92 -1.69
CA THR A 597 -15.17 13.80 -2.62
C THR A 597 -16.58 13.22 -2.54
N PRO A 598 -17.09 12.56 -3.60
CA PRO A 598 -18.44 11.99 -3.58
C PRO A 598 -18.60 10.88 -2.52
N PHE A 599 -17.51 10.17 -2.20
CA PHE A 599 -17.46 9.07 -1.25
C PHE A 599 -16.12 9.11 -0.48
N PRO A 600 -15.95 8.33 0.60
CA PRO A 600 -14.68 8.20 1.30
C PRO A 600 -13.51 7.87 0.37
N VAL A 601 -12.35 8.50 0.58
CA VAL A 601 -11.15 8.20 -0.22
C VAL A 601 -10.65 6.79 0.10
N SER A 602 -10.64 5.92 -0.90
CA SER A 602 -10.31 4.49 -0.74
C SER A 602 -8.97 4.10 -1.39
N ALA A 603 -8.29 5.03 -2.07
CA ALA A 603 -7.00 4.82 -2.74
C ALA A 603 -5.96 5.90 -2.43
N THR A 604 -4.69 5.59 -2.66
CA THR A 604 -3.63 6.59 -2.70
C THR A 604 -3.87 7.55 -3.87
N PRO A 605 -3.90 8.89 -3.65
CA PRO A 605 -4.03 9.85 -4.74
C PRO A 605 -2.88 9.76 -5.74
N MET A 606 -3.03 10.44 -6.88
CA MET A 606 -1.96 10.59 -7.85
C MET A 606 -2.07 11.96 -8.53
N THR A 607 -0.98 12.47 -9.12
CA THR A 607 -1.04 13.73 -9.88
C THR A 607 -0.25 13.66 -11.19
N TYR A 608 -0.78 14.29 -12.24
CA TYR A 608 -0.13 14.37 -13.54
C TYR A 608 -0.34 15.75 -14.17
N ARG A 609 0.44 16.06 -15.20
CA ARG A 609 0.21 17.21 -16.09
C ARG A 609 -0.01 16.73 -17.51
N THR A 610 -1.12 17.12 -18.12
CA THR A 610 -1.56 16.63 -19.44
C THR A 610 -0.87 17.37 -20.59
N LYS A 611 -1.16 16.97 -21.83
CA LYS A 611 -0.64 17.63 -23.05
C LYS A 611 -1.08 19.09 -23.18
N SER A 612 -2.22 19.49 -22.60
CA SER A 612 -2.66 20.89 -22.56
C SER A 612 -1.91 21.71 -21.51
N GLY A 613 -1.08 21.08 -20.67
CA GLY A 613 -0.34 21.72 -19.61
C GLY A 613 -1.12 21.90 -18.30
N ARG A 614 -2.31 21.30 -18.17
CA ARG A 614 -3.10 21.34 -16.94
C ARG A 614 -2.66 20.24 -15.98
N GLN A 615 -2.38 20.60 -14.73
CA GLN A 615 -2.15 19.64 -13.65
C GLN A 615 -3.48 19.15 -13.07
N PHE A 616 -3.57 17.84 -12.86
CA PHE A 616 -4.68 17.18 -12.19
C PHE A 616 -4.20 16.44 -10.95
N VAL A 617 -5.04 16.38 -9.92
CA VAL A 617 -4.94 15.44 -8.81
C VAL A 617 -6.12 14.49 -8.91
N VAL A 618 -5.86 13.19 -8.98
CA VAL A 618 -6.87 12.15 -9.18
C VAL A 618 -6.85 11.19 -8.00
N VAL A 619 -8.03 10.75 -7.57
CA VAL A 619 -8.17 9.80 -6.47
C VAL A 619 -9.40 8.92 -6.65
N ALA A 620 -9.28 7.63 -6.28
CA ALA A 620 -10.42 6.72 -6.23
C ALA A 620 -11.10 6.76 -4.85
N THR A 621 -12.42 6.63 -4.89
CA THR A 621 -13.31 6.85 -3.74
C THR A 621 -14.36 5.74 -3.69
N GLY A 622 -14.77 5.41 -2.47
CA GLY A 622 -15.84 4.47 -2.17
C GLY A 622 -15.57 3.01 -2.53
N SER A 623 -16.65 2.24 -2.56
CA SER A 623 -16.68 0.79 -2.72
C SER A 623 -17.97 0.36 -3.43
N GLY A 624 -17.92 -0.75 -4.15
CA GLY A 624 -19.07 -1.32 -4.84
C GLY A 624 -19.88 -0.31 -5.68
N PRO A 625 -21.21 -0.16 -5.48
CA PRO A 625 -22.03 0.77 -6.25
C PRO A 625 -21.60 2.24 -6.07
N ASP A 626 -20.97 2.55 -4.94
CA ASP A 626 -20.48 3.88 -4.56
C ASP A 626 -19.00 4.06 -4.95
N ALA A 627 -18.47 3.27 -5.88
CA ALA A 627 -17.12 3.49 -6.40
C ALA A 627 -17.08 4.66 -7.41
N ALA A 628 -16.11 5.57 -7.29
CA ALA A 628 -15.85 6.63 -8.27
C ALA A 628 -14.37 7.01 -8.35
N LEU A 629 -13.88 7.27 -9.56
CA LEU A 629 -12.60 7.95 -9.81
C LEU A 629 -12.88 9.42 -10.08
N VAL A 630 -12.22 10.31 -9.35
CA VAL A 630 -12.47 11.76 -9.44
C VAL A 630 -11.19 12.51 -9.76
N GLY A 631 -11.29 13.47 -10.69
CA GLY A 631 -10.19 14.36 -11.07
C GLY A 631 -10.44 15.79 -10.62
N PHE A 632 -9.43 16.35 -9.96
CA PHE A 632 -9.40 17.73 -9.50
C PHE A 632 -8.36 18.54 -10.28
N ALA A 633 -8.70 19.76 -10.65
CA ALA A 633 -7.74 20.70 -11.24
C ALA A 633 -8.07 22.14 -10.81
N LEU A 634 -7.12 23.06 -10.99
CA LEU A 634 -7.40 24.48 -10.89
C LEU A 634 -8.37 24.88 -12.02
N ARG A 635 -9.29 25.81 -11.73
CA ARG A 635 -10.14 26.40 -12.78
C ARG A 635 -9.27 26.98 -13.89
N SER A 636 -9.67 26.74 -15.14
CA SER A 636 -9.18 27.54 -16.26
C SER A 636 -9.54 29.00 -15.98
N GLN A 637 -8.56 29.91 -16.04
CA GLN A 637 -8.82 31.35 -15.95
C GLN A 637 -9.61 31.82 -17.17
#